data_AF-A0A3S3QKQ1-F1
#
_entry.id   AF-A0A3S3QKQ1-F1
#
_cell.length_a   1.000
_cell.length_b   1.000
_cell.length_c   1.000
_cell.angle_alpha   90.00
_cell.angle_beta   90.00
_cell.angle_gamma   90.00
#
_symmetry.space_group_name_H-M   'P 1'
#
loop_
_entity.id
_entity.type
_entity.pdbx_description
1 polymer ?
#
loop_
_entity_poly.entity_id
_entity_poly.type
_entity_poly.pdbx_seq_one_letter_code
_entity_poly.pdbx_strand_id
1 'polypeptide(L)'
;MEAPVVDALYLEAIEKARRDLRALIYSKHCAPIMLRLSWHDAGTYDVTTKTGGPNGSIRNEEEYKQESNKGLKIAIDLCEEVKKKNPKITYADLYQLAGVVAVEATGGPTIDFCPGRKDSLASPEEGRLPDAKKGAKHLRDTFYRMGLSDKDIVALSGGHTLGKAHLERSGFEGVWTKEPLKFGNSYFVVLLKEEKVISDKKEGEQEGLLKISTDKALLEDPEFRRFVEKYAKDEEAFFKDNAESHKKLSELGFTPSPFSSASKTEAKTSSILVQSAVGVAIAIAAAAAVAILVVFKPKAAEAPMAAPVVNAEYLKAIEKARRELRALISSKNCAPIMLRLAWHDAGTYDVNTKTGGPNGSIRNEEEYRHGSNNGLKISIDLCEEVKKKIPKITYADLYQLAGVVAVEVTGGPTIDFRPGRKDSLVSPKEGRLPDAKKGVQHLRDIFYRMGLSDKDIVALSGGHTLGKAHAERSGFEGAWTKEPLKFDNSYFVELLEGDKEGLLKLPTDKALLEDPVFRRYVELYAKDEDAFFEDYAESHKKLSELGFTPSSSSSANKAEATSTILAQRRLPGRTDNEIKNYWNTHIRRKLLSRGVDPATHRPVHESASAANISFGKEEEKVIGFMQAEEARSNQETPRLRCPDLNLELCISPPSNQDEDLKMGRSLCFSCSLGLKKSKDCTCNGFLGLEMGLLDYRSLEMK
;
A
#
# COMPACT_ATOMS: atom_id res chain seq x y z
N MET A 1 18.83 -34.91 1.80
CA MET A 1 17.37 -34.91 1.97
C MET A 1 16.70 -34.62 0.63
N GLU A 2 15.40 -34.85 0.47
CA GLU A 2 14.68 -34.49 -0.76
C GLU A 2 14.30 -33.00 -0.74
N ALA A 3 14.09 -32.42 -1.92
CA ALA A 3 13.55 -31.06 -2.01
C ALA A 3 12.09 -31.08 -1.52
N PRO A 4 11.64 -30.04 -0.79
CA PRO A 4 10.26 -29.98 -0.35
C PRO A 4 9.32 -29.81 -1.55
N VAL A 5 8.13 -30.43 -1.47
CA VAL A 5 7.04 -30.11 -2.39
C VAL A 5 6.47 -28.77 -1.98
N VAL A 6 6.58 -27.77 -2.86
CA VAL A 6 6.05 -26.41 -2.62
C VAL A 6 4.54 -26.41 -2.90
N ASP A 7 3.78 -26.98 -1.96
CA ASP A 7 2.33 -26.96 -1.94
C ASP A 7 1.79 -25.85 -1.01
N ALA A 8 0.46 -25.73 -0.92
CA ALA A 8 -0.18 -24.73 -0.07
C ALA A 8 0.21 -24.85 1.42
N LEU A 9 0.46 -26.07 1.91
CA LEU A 9 0.84 -26.31 3.31
C LEU A 9 2.28 -25.90 3.58
N TYR A 10 3.17 -26.09 2.60
CA TYR A 10 4.55 -25.62 2.69
C TYR A 10 4.59 -24.09 2.68
N LEU A 11 3.84 -23.43 1.78
CA LEU A 11 3.72 -21.97 1.74
C LEU A 11 3.13 -21.40 3.04
N GLU A 12 2.12 -22.05 3.63
CA GLU A 12 1.59 -21.66 4.93
C GLU A 12 2.66 -21.78 6.04
N ALA A 13 3.49 -22.83 6.00
CA ALA A 13 4.60 -22.99 6.94
C ALA A 13 5.67 -21.90 6.77
N ILE A 14 5.97 -21.47 5.54
CA ILE A 14 6.84 -20.31 5.25
C ILE A 14 6.28 -19.06 5.93
N GLU A 15 5.00 -18.75 5.73
CA GLU A 15 4.38 -17.53 6.29
C GLU A 15 4.26 -17.56 7.81
N LYS A 16 4.10 -18.76 8.40
CA LYS A 16 4.17 -18.93 9.86
C LYS A 16 5.59 -18.72 10.37
N ALA A 17 6.60 -19.29 9.71
CA ALA A 17 8.00 -19.06 10.03
C ALA A 17 8.40 -17.58 9.88
N ARG A 18 7.94 -16.88 8.83
CA ARG A 18 8.16 -15.44 8.62
C ARG A 18 7.66 -14.60 9.80
N ARG A 19 6.45 -14.90 10.30
CA ARG A 19 5.89 -14.23 11.48
C ARG A 19 6.67 -14.54 12.76
N ASP A 20 7.03 -15.81 12.97
CA ASP A 20 7.80 -16.24 14.14
C ASP A 20 9.21 -15.60 14.15
N LEU A 21 9.89 -15.55 13.00
CA LEU A 21 11.17 -14.85 12.81
C LEU A 21 11.04 -13.35 13.09
N ARG A 22 10.01 -12.69 12.56
CA ARG A 22 9.80 -11.24 12.78
C ARG A 22 9.60 -10.94 14.27
N ALA A 23 8.79 -11.74 14.97
CA ALA A 23 8.61 -11.59 16.42
C ALA A 23 9.91 -11.85 17.20
N LEU A 24 10.68 -12.88 16.81
CA LEU A 24 11.97 -13.19 17.40
C LEU A 24 12.97 -12.04 17.22
N ILE A 25 13.06 -11.49 16.00
CA ILE A 25 13.93 -10.36 15.65
C ILE A 25 13.60 -9.12 16.47
N TYR A 26 12.32 -8.75 16.60
CA TYR A 26 11.92 -7.61 17.42
C TYR A 26 12.21 -7.84 18.90
N SER A 27 11.92 -9.03 19.44
CA SER A 27 12.09 -9.30 20.86
C SER A 27 13.54 -9.47 21.31
N LYS A 28 14.42 -9.95 20.42
CA LYS A 28 15.83 -10.26 20.74
C LYS A 28 16.82 -9.29 20.09
N HIS A 29 16.34 -8.33 19.29
CA HIS A 29 17.18 -7.42 18.49
C HIS A 29 18.24 -8.16 17.65
N CYS A 30 17.87 -9.34 17.13
CA CYS A 30 18.81 -10.26 16.49
C CYS A 30 18.86 -10.15 14.95
N ALA A 31 18.28 -9.09 14.36
CA ALA A 31 18.32 -8.89 12.90
C ALA A 31 19.75 -8.97 12.31
N PRO A 32 20.80 -8.33 12.89
CA PRO A 32 22.13 -8.37 12.27
C PRO A 32 22.72 -9.79 12.19
N ILE A 33 22.51 -10.62 13.22
CA ILE A 33 23.06 -11.98 13.23
C ILE A 33 22.23 -12.94 12.35
N MET A 34 20.94 -12.68 12.15
CA MET A 34 20.10 -13.42 11.18
C MET A 34 20.49 -13.10 9.74
N LEU A 35 20.76 -11.83 9.44
CA LEU A 35 21.27 -11.40 8.14
C LEU A 35 22.64 -12.03 7.85
N ARG A 36 23.54 -12.04 8.85
CA ARG A 36 24.84 -12.70 8.73
C ARG A 36 24.69 -14.21 8.50
N LEU A 37 23.79 -14.90 9.20
CA LEU A 37 23.56 -16.34 9.00
C LEU A 37 23.15 -16.64 7.55
N SER A 38 22.17 -15.91 7.02
CA SER A 38 21.72 -16.05 5.62
C SER A 38 22.84 -15.82 4.61
N TRP A 39 23.63 -14.74 4.81
CA TRP A 39 24.80 -14.44 3.98
C TRP A 39 25.85 -15.55 4.01
N HIS A 40 26.22 -16.04 5.20
CA HIS A 40 27.26 -17.06 5.34
C HIS A 40 26.84 -18.41 4.75
N ASP A 41 25.58 -18.80 4.91
CA ASP A 41 25.02 -20.01 4.29
C ASP A 41 25.10 -19.91 2.75
N ALA A 42 24.67 -18.78 2.18
CA ALA A 42 24.66 -18.59 0.73
C ALA A 42 26.05 -18.32 0.11
N GLY A 43 26.93 -17.63 0.83
CA GLY A 43 28.21 -17.10 0.34
C GLY A 43 29.27 -18.17 0.03
N THR A 44 29.00 -19.43 0.33
CA THR A 44 29.89 -20.56 0.05
C THR A 44 29.69 -21.16 -1.34
N TYR A 45 28.68 -20.70 -2.09
CA TYR A 45 28.36 -21.24 -3.41
C TYR A 45 29.52 -21.08 -4.40
N ASP A 46 29.66 -22.07 -5.27
CA ASP A 46 30.58 -22.07 -6.40
C ASP A 46 29.84 -22.48 -7.68
N VAL A 47 29.83 -21.59 -8.67
CA VAL A 47 29.11 -21.80 -9.93
C VAL A 47 29.72 -22.90 -10.79
N THR A 48 30.99 -23.25 -10.62
CA THR A 48 31.71 -24.25 -11.40
C THR A 48 31.44 -25.64 -10.85
N THR A 49 31.64 -25.83 -9.55
CA THR A 49 31.49 -27.12 -8.87
C THR A 49 30.05 -27.40 -8.46
N LYS A 50 29.17 -26.38 -8.43
CA LYS A 50 27.79 -26.45 -7.94
C LYS A 50 27.69 -26.92 -6.48
N THR A 51 28.71 -26.60 -5.67
CA THR A 51 28.78 -26.94 -4.25
C THR A 51 28.62 -25.69 -3.37
N GLY A 52 28.26 -25.89 -2.09
CA GLY A 52 27.92 -24.79 -1.17
C GLY A 52 26.59 -24.12 -1.52
N GLY A 53 26.37 -22.93 -0.97
CA GLY A 53 25.22 -22.09 -1.25
C GLY A 53 24.05 -22.22 -0.27
N PRO A 54 22.93 -21.53 -0.54
CA PRO A 54 21.79 -21.36 0.36
C PRO A 54 21.02 -22.67 0.57
N ASN A 55 21.60 -23.62 1.29
CA ASN A 55 21.10 -25.00 1.41
C ASN A 55 21.02 -25.45 2.89
N GLY A 56 21.24 -24.51 3.81
CA GLY A 56 21.20 -24.74 5.25
C GLY A 56 22.38 -25.54 5.81
N SER A 57 23.40 -25.88 5.01
CA SER A 57 24.52 -26.74 5.42
C SER A 57 25.28 -26.19 6.61
N ILE A 58 25.27 -24.87 6.81
CA ILE A 58 25.95 -24.19 7.92
C ILE A 58 25.55 -24.71 9.30
N ARG A 59 24.43 -25.43 9.44
CA ARG A 59 24.06 -26.11 10.69
C ARG A 59 24.91 -27.35 11.02
N ASN A 60 25.69 -27.85 10.06
CA ASN A 60 26.67 -28.90 10.29
C ASN A 60 27.75 -28.38 11.25
N GLU A 61 28.11 -29.20 12.23
CA GLU A 61 29.13 -28.89 13.25
C GLU A 61 30.50 -28.57 12.66
N GLU A 62 30.89 -29.23 11.58
CA GLU A 62 32.13 -28.93 10.86
C GLU A 62 32.10 -27.53 10.26
N GLU A 63 30.95 -27.09 9.73
CA GLU A 63 30.81 -25.82 9.02
C GLU A 63 30.64 -24.63 9.98
N TYR A 64 29.74 -24.68 10.98
CA TYR A 64 29.57 -23.52 11.88
C TYR A 64 30.78 -23.28 12.79
N LYS A 65 31.65 -24.28 12.98
CA LYS A 65 32.91 -24.15 13.74
C LYS A 65 34.06 -23.56 12.93
N GLN A 66 33.93 -23.45 11.60
CA GLN A 66 34.95 -22.78 10.77
C GLN A 66 35.18 -21.35 11.26
N GLU A 67 36.40 -20.85 11.05
CA GLU A 67 36.85 -19.57 11.61
C GLU A 67 35.93 -18.42 11.18
N SER A 68 35.53 -18.39 9.91
CA SER A 68 34.62 -17.37 9.34
C SER A 68 33.21 -17.41 9.93
N ASN A 69 32.77 -18.53 10.51
CA ASN A 69 31.41 -18.75 11.01
C ASN A 69 31.28 -18.59 12.53
N LYS A 70 32.38 -18.23 13.23
CA LYS A 70 32.38 -17.97 14.67
C LYS A 70 31.19 -17.10 15.11
N GLY A 71 30.49 -17.58 16.14
CA GLY A 71 29.31 -16.93 16.71
C GLY A 71 27.97 -17.23 16.01
N LEU A 72 27.94 -17.84 14.81
CA LEU A 72 26.68 -18.13 14.11
C LEU A 72 25.85 -19.23 14.75
N LYS A 73 26.43 -20.05 15.64
CA LYS A 73 25.68 -21.01 16.45
C LYS A 73 24.52 -20.35 17.22
N ILE A 74 24.68 -19.09 17.65
CA ILE A 74 23.62 -18.30 18.29
C ILE A 74 22.43 -18.13 17.34
N ALA A 75 22.67 -17.75 16.09
CA ALA A 75 21.61 -17.56 15.10
C ALA A 75 20.97 -18.89 14.68
N ILE A 76 21.77 -19.96 14.57
CA ILE A 76 21.29 -21.33 14.31
C ILE A 76 20.34 -21.77 15.43
N ASP A 77 20.70 -21.56 16.70
CA ASP A 77 19.87 -21.93 17.86
C ASP A 77 18.58 -21.11 17.95
N LEU A 78 18.66 -19.82 17.63
CA LEU A 78 17.48 -18.96 17.52
C LEU A 78 16.55 -19.43 16.38
N CYS A 79 17.11 -19.82 15.23
CA CYS A 79 16.32 -20.41 14.15
C CYS A 79 15.75 -21.78 14.54
N GLU A 80 16.44 -22.56 15.37
CA GLU A 80 15.93 -23.84 15.88
C GLU A 80 14.64 -23.67 16.71
N GLU A 81 14.50 -22.58 17.46
CA GLU A 81 13.24 -22.24 18.14
C GLU A 81 12.08 -22.05 17.14
N VAL A 82 12.35 -21.42 16.00
CA VAL A 82 11.36 -21.23 14.93
C VAL A 82 11.09 -22.54 14.20
N LYS A 83 12.13 -23.33 13.93
CA LYS A 83 12.04 -24.63 13.26
C LYS A 83 11.16 -25.60 14.06
N LYS A 84 11.31 -25.66 15.39
CA LYS A 84 10.44 -26.47 16.27
C LYS A 84 8.97 -26.13 16.13
N LYS A 85 8.64 -24.86 15.95
CA LYS A 85 7.26 -24.38 15.73
C LYS A 85 6.78 -24.61 14.30
N ASN A 86 7.68 -24.81 13.35
CA ASN A 86 7.41 -24.88 11.92
C ASN A 86 8.15 -26.08 11.30
N PRO A 87 7.87 -27.33 11.71
CA PRO A 87 8.70 -28.48 11.33
C PRO A 87 8.75 -28.73 9.82
N LYS A 88 7.73 -28.28 9.07
CA LYS A 88 7.61 -28.45 7.63
C LYS A 88 8.61 -27.65 6.79
N ILE A 89 9.07 -26.48 7.23
CA ILE A 89 10.00 -25.64 6.46
C ILE A 89 11.40 -26.26 6.46
N THR A 90 12.13 -26.27 5.34
CA THR A 90 13.54 -26.70 5.34
C THR A 90 14.42 -25.71 6.11
N TYR A 91 15.55 -26.17 6.66
CA TYR A 91 16.55 -25.25 7.24
C TYR A 91 17.08 -24.26 6.20
N ALA A 92 17.28 -24.72 4.96
CA ALA A 92 17.68 -23.90 3.83
C ALA A 92 16.73 -22.71 3.60
N ASP A 93 15.41 -22.96 3.51
CA ASP A 93 14.44 -21.89 3.39
C ASP A 93 14.36 -21.03 4.65
N LEU A 94 14.46 -21.64 5.83
CA LEU A 94 14.39 -20.90 7.11
C LEU A 94 15.53 -19.89 7.26
N TYR A 95 16.77 -20.27 6.93
CA TYR A 95 17.93 -19.39 7.08
C TYR A 95 17.89 -18.24 6.07
N GLN A 96 17.54 -18.51 4.83
CA GLN A 96 17.38 -17.45 3.83
C GLN A 96 16.21 -16.52 4.16
N LEU A 97 15.10 -17.07 4.66
CA LEU A 97 13.97 -16.29 5.15
C LEU A 97 14.36 -15.43 6.36
N ALA A 98 15.22 -15.92 7.26
CA ALA A 98 15.70 -15.15 8.40
C ALA A 98 16.48 -13.89 7.98
N GLY A 99 17.31 -13.99 6.94
CA GLY A 99 18.02 -12.84 6.35
C GLY A 99 17.07 -11.82 5.72
N VAL A 100 16.11 -12.29 4.92
CA VAL A 100 15.07 -11.44 4.32
C VAL A 100 14.28 -10.70 5.39
N VAL A 101 13.79 -11.41 6.41
CA VAL A 101 13.00 -10.81 7.50
C VAL A 101 13.84 -9.84 8.33
N ALA A 102 15.15 -10.09 8.50
CA ALA A 102 16.04 -9.18 9.19
C ALA A 102 16.18 -7.82 8.48
N VAL A 103 16.36 -7.82 7.16
CA VAL A 103 16.41 -6.59 6.35
C VAL A 103 15.07 -5.87 6.40
N GLU A 104 13.96 -6.57 6.14
CA GLU A 104 12.61 -5.98 6.18
C GLU A 104 12.25 -5.40 7.56
N ALA A 105 12.53 -6.13 8.64
CA ALA A 105 12.13 -5.75 10.00
C ALA A 105 12.92 -4.55 10.55
N THR A 106 14.06 -4.23 9.95
CA THR A 106 14.93 -3.11 10.34
C THR A 106 14.80 -1.89 9.43
N GLY A 107 13.81 -1.88 8.51
CA GLY A 107 13.51 -0.73 7.65
C GLY A 107 14.12 -0.81 6.24
N GLY A 108 14.73 -1.94 5.87
CA GLY A 108 15.26 -2.18 4.53
C GLY A 108 14.18 -2.54 3.50
N PRO A 109 14.59 -2.81 2.25
CA PRO A 109 13.65 -3.11 1.17
C PRO A 109 12.92 -4.44 1.36
N THR A 110 11.76 -4.58 0.71
CA THR A 110 11.13 -5.89 0.49
C THR A 110 11.99 -6.70 -0.47
N ILE A 111 12.26 -7.96 -0.12
CA ILE A 111 13.05 -8.89 -0.94
C ILE A 111 12.14 -10.03 -1.39
N ASP A 112 12.03 -10.22 -2.70
CA ASP A 112 11.32 -11.36 -3.28
C ASP A 112 11.95 -12.67 -2.78
N PHE A 113 11.17 -13.47 -2.06
CA PHE A 113 11.63 -14.75 -1.52
C PHE A 113 10.96 -15.91 -2.27
N CYS A 114 11.75 -16.73 -2.95
CA CYS A 114 11.29 -17.98 -3.55
C CYS A 114 11.57 -19.17 -2.60
N PRO A 115 10.54 -19.91 -2.11
CA PRO A 115 10.73 -21.09 -1.29
C PRO A 115 10.93 -22.36 -2.12
N GLY A 116 11.44 -23.42 -1.49
CA GLY A 116 11.61 -24.73 -2.11
C GLY A 116 13.02 -25.31 -1.97
N ARG A 117 13.90 -24.68 -1.19
CA ARG A 117 15.30 -25.11 -1.08
C ARG A 117 15.39 -26.44 -0.35
N LYS A 118 16.24 -27.31 -0.88
CA LYS A 118 16.56 -28.61 -0.30
C LYS A 118 17.62 -28.47 0.79
N ASP A 119 17.39 -29.11 1.92
CA ASP A 119 18.38 -29.18 2.98
C ASP A 119 19.59 -30.04 2.57
N SER A 120 20.78 -29.48 2.81
CA SER A 120 22.07 -30.17 2.74
C SER A 120 22.71 -30.24 4.13
N LEU A 121 23.62 -31.19 4.32
CA LEU A 121 24.59 -31.21 5.43
C LEU A 121 26.03 -31.28 4.90
N ALA A 122 26.23 -31.19 3.59
CA ALA A 122 27.55 -31.24 2.99
C ALA A 122 28.27 -29.91 3.26
N SER A 123 29.27 -29.95 4.14
CA SER A 123 30.14 -28.82 4.44
C SER A 123 30.91 -28.41 3.18
N PRO A 124 30.86 -27.14 2.76
CA PRO A 124 31.70 -26.64 1.68
C PRO A 124 33.16 -26.53 2.14
N GLU A 125 34.07 -26.44 1.18
CA GLU A 125 35.48 -26.17 1.46
C GLU A 125 35.64 -24.83 2.21
N GLU A 126 36.54 -24.81 3.18
CA GLU A 126 36.83 -23.61 3.96
C GLU A 126 37.49 -22.51 3.10
N GLY A 127 37.34 -21.25 3.51
CA GLY A 127 37.96 -20.11 2.84
C GLY A 127 37.17 -19.56 1.65
N ARG A 128 35.92 -20.01 1.46
CA ARG A 128 35.04 -19.52 0.39
C ARG A 128 34.37 -18.17 0.67
N LEU A 129 34.39 -17.70 1.91
CA LEU A 129 33.83 -16.40 2.31
C LEU A 129 34.88 -15.26 2.21
N PRO A 130 34.46 -14.00 2.06
CA PRO A 130 35.40 -12.89 1.90
C PRO A 130 36.24 -12.66 3.16
N ASP A 131 37.53 -12.38 2.96
CA ASP A 131 38.48 -12.04 4.02
C ASP A 131 38.48 -10.51 4.22
N ALA A 132 38.09 -10.07 5.41
CA ALA A 132 37.98 -8.67 5.82
C ALA A 132 39.27 -7.86 5.67
N LYS A 133 40.44 -8.51 5.61
CA LYS A 133 41.75 -7.87 5.49
C LYS A 133 42.19 -7.64 4.04
N LYS A 134 41.48 -8.21 3.06
CA LYS A 134 41.86 -8.14 1.64
C LYS A 134 41.15 -7.02 0.89
N GLY A 135 41.63 -6.73 -0.32
CA GLY A 135 41.15 -5.64 -1.17
C GLY A 135 40.20 -6.06 -2.29
N ALA A 136 39.96 -5.13 -3.23
CA ALA A 136 38.92 -5.25 -4.26
C ALA A 136 39.06 -6.49 -5.16
N LYS A 137 40.30 -6.88 -5.51
CA LYS A 137 40.55 -8.11 -6.28
C LYS A 137 40.00 -9.35 -5.57
N HIS A 138 40.22 -9.47 -4.26
CA HIS A 138 39.72 -10.60 -3.48
C HIS A 138 38.19 -10.62 -3.42
N LEU A 139 37.56 -9.44 -3.30
CA LEU A 139 36.10 -9.33 -3.35
C LEU A 139 35.57 -9.82 -4.71
N ARG A 140 36.16 -9.38 -5.83
CA ARG A 140 35.77 -9.88 -7.16
C ARG A 140 36.00 -11.39 -7.30
N ASP A 141 37.17 -11.90 -6.94
CA ASP A 141 37.48 -13.34 -7.02
C ASP A 141 36.44 -14.17 -6.22
N THR A 142 36.04 -13.68 -5.03
CA THR A 142 35.06 -14.36 -4.17
C THR A 142 33.64 -14.30 -4.75
N PHE A 143 33.18 -13.12 -5.19
CA PHE A 143 31.80 -12.93 -5.63
C PHE A 143 31.57 -13.37 -7.08
N TYR A 144 32.55 -13.23 -7.96
CA TYR A 144 32.47 -13.69 -9.35
C TYR A 144 32.38 -15.22 -9.41
N ARG A 145 33.02 -15.94 -8.46
CA ARG A 145 32.84 -17.39 -8.28
C ARG A 145 31.37 -17.77 -8.06
N MET A 146 30.58 -16.89 -7.44
CA MET A 146 29.14 -17.08 -7.23
C MET A 146 28.29 -16.64 -8.43
N GLY A 147 28.88 -15.94 -9.41
CA GLY A 147 28.15 -15.29 -10.51
C GLY A 147 27.56 -13.93 -10.16
N LEU A 148 28.06 -13.27 -9.11
CA LEU A 148 27.63 -11.94 -8.69
C LEU A 148 28.54 -10.85 -9.28
N SER A 149 27.96 -9.73 -9.71
CA SER A 149 28.67 -8.62 -10.36
C SER A 149 29.24 -7.59 -9.37
N ASP A 150 30.02 -6.61 -9.85
CA ASP A 150 30.52 -5.49 -9.04
C ASP A 150 29.38 -4.72 -8.33
N LYS A 151 28.23 -4.56 -9.01
CA LYS A 151 27.03 -3.99 -8.40
C LYS A 151 26.55 -4.81 -7.20
N ASP A 152 26.52 -6.13 -7.38
CA ASP A 152 26.02 -7.04 -6.35
C ASP A 152 26.98 -7.07 -5.14
N ILE A 153 28.30 -6.97 -5.37
CA ILE A 153 29.31 -6.83 -4.31
C ILE A 153 28.99 -5.61 -3.44
N VAL A 154 28.91 -4.43 -4.05
CA VAL A 154 28.72 -3.16 -3.30
C VAL A 154 27.34 -3.12 -2.64
N ALA A 155 26.29 -3.58 -3.31
CA ALA A 155 24.94 -3.62 -2.77
C ALA A 155 24.81 -4.58 -1.57
N LEU A 156 25.47 -5.75 -1.61
CA LEU A 156 25.47 -6.69 -0.48
C LEU A 156 26.36 -6.21 0.68
N SER A 157 27.44 -5.47 0.42
CA SER A 157 28.22 -4.79 1.48
C SER A 157 27.39 -3.81 2.29
N GLY A 158 26.27 -3.31 1.76
CA GLY A 158 25.28 -2.53 2.51
C GLY A 158 24.68 -3.26 3.72
N GLY A 159 24.84 -4.59 3.83
CA GLY A 159 24.53 -5.33 5.06
C GLY A 159 25.29 -4.83 6.29
N HIS A 160 26.46 -4.21 6.11
CA HIS A 160 27.22 -3.55 7.18
C HIS A 160 26.52 -2.31 7.75
N THR A 161 25.40 -1.86 7.18
CA THR A 161 24.53 -0.90 7.87
C THR A 161 24.03 -1.45 9.22
N LEU A 162 23.90 -2.77 9.36
CA LEU A 162 23.42 -3.45 10.56
C LEU A 162 24.56 -4.08 11.38
N GLY A 163 24.45 -3.95 12.70
CA GLY A 163 25.24 -4.66 13.68
C GLY A 163 26.60 -4.05 13.96
N LYS A 164 27.50 -4.92 14.44
CA LYS A 164 28.87 -4.60 14.82
C LYS A 164 29.79 -5.79 14.58
N ALA A 165 31.07 -5.51 14.41
CA ALA A 165 32.10 -6.52 14.56
C ALA A 165 32.39 -6.76 16.05
N HIS A 166 32.81 -7.98 16.37
CA HIS A 166 33.23 -8.39 17.70
C HIS A 166 34.65 -8.93 17.66
N LEU A 167 35.51 -8.41 18.54
CA LEU A 167 36.94 -8.74 18.57
C LEU A 167 37.18 -10.24 18.66
N GLU A 168 36.50 -10.90 19.60
CA GLU A 168 36.57 -12.34 19.87
C GLU A 168 36.10 -13.24 18.73
N ARG A 169 35.31 -12.70 17.77
CA ARG A 169 34.72 -13.48 16.67
C ARG A 169 35.44 -13.28 15.35
N SER A 170 35.95 -12.07 15.13
CA SER A 170 36.42 -11.62 13.82
C SER A 170 37.79 -10.95 13.84
N GLY A 171 38.32 -10.64 15.03
CA GLY A 171 39.51 -9.81 15.19
C GLY A 171 39.26 -8.31 15.01
N PHE A 172 38.02 -7.88 14.79
CA PHE A 172 37.62 -6.47 14.66
C PHE A 172 36.54 -6.11 15.67
N GLU A 173 36.56 -4.88 16.18
CA GLU A 173 35.61 -4.38 17.17
C GLU A 173 35.01 -3.04 16.70
N GLY A 174 33.68 -2.91 16.74
CA GLY A 174 33.01 -1.64 16.50
C GLY A 174 31.78 -1.73 15.58
N VAL A 175 31.01 -0.65 15.55
CA VAL A 175 29.83 -0.47 14.68
C VAL A 175 30.23 0.28 13.42
N TRP A 176 29.64 -0.05 12.28
CA TRP A 176 29.87 0.69 11.03
C TRP A 176 29.04 1.97 10.93
N THR A 177 27.90 2.03 11.62
CA THR A 177 26.94 3.13 11.53
C THR A 177 26.50 3.60 12.92
N LYS A 178 25.95 4.82 12.99
CA LYS A 178 25.42 5.41 14.24
C LYS A 178 24.11 4.75 14.71
N GLU A 179 23.37 4.13 13.79
CA GLU A 179 22.11 3.44 14.05
C GLU A 179 22.23 1.95 13.65
N PRO A 180 23.01 1.12 14.37
CA PRO A 180 23.37 -0.24 13.94
C PRO A 180 22.21 -1.25 13.96
N LEU A 181 20.98 -0.83 14.26
CA LEU A 181 19.77 -1.67 14.22
C LEU A 181 18.74 -1.18 13.18
N LYS A 182 19.12 -0.20 12.35
CA LYS A 182 18.27 0.36 11.31
C LYS A 182 18.96 0.18 9.95
N PHE A 183 18.32 -0.53 9.04
CA PHE A 183 18.81 -0.73 7.68
C PHE A 183 18.50 0.52 6.84
N GLY A 184 19.44 0.89 5.99
CA GLY A 184 19.45 2.17 5.27
C GLY A 184 20.77 2.36 4.53
N ASN A 185 20.96 3.51 3.89
CA ASN A 185 22.19 3.81 3.15
C ASN A 185 23.31 4.42 4.01
N SER A 186 23.13 4.50 5.33
CA SER A 186 24.02 5.20 6.25
C SER A 186 25.46 4.66 6.24
N TYR A 187 25.66 3.36 5.98
CA TYR A 187 26.98 2.78 5.74
C TYR A 187 27.74 3.49 4.61
N PHE A 188 27.12 3.67 3.44
CA PHE A 188 27.76 4.35 2.31
C PHE A 188 27.99 5.84 2.57
N VAL A 189 27.05 6.49 3.26
CA VAL A 189 27.20 7.90 3.69
C VAL A 189 28.40 8.05 4.63
N VAL A 190 28.57 7.13 5.58
CA VAL A 190 29.71 7.12 6.50
C VAL A 190 31.00 6.78 5.77
N LEU A 191 31.00 5.81 4.84
CA LEU A 191 32.20 5.43 4.09
C LEU A 191 32.84 6.61 3.36
N LEU A 192 32.02 7.50 2.78
CA LEU A 192 32.50 8.67 2.05
C LEU A 192 32.97 9.81 2.97
N LYS A 193 32.61 9.79 4.26
CA LYS A 193 33.07 10.78 5.22
C LYS A 193 34.46 10.41 5.72
N GLU A 194 35.35 11.39 5.78
CA GLU A 194 36.67 11.27 6.41
C GLU A 194 36.55 11.38 7.95
N GLU A 195 35.84 10.44 8.57
CA GLU A 195 35.87 10.31 10.04
C GLU A 195 37.07 9.44 10.46
N LYS A 196 37.66 9.73 11.64
CA LYS A 196 38.86 9.07 12.18
C LYS A 196 38.71 7.54 12.13
N VAL A 197 39.59 6.90 11.36
CA VAL A 197 39.62 5.47 11.12
C VAL A 197 40.27 4.75 12.31
N ILE A 198 39.53 3.82 12.94
CA ILE A 198 40.12 2.82 13.81
C ILE A 198 40.57 1.65 12.93
N SER A 199 41.80 1.73 12.41
CA SER A 199 42.49 0.56 11.89
C SER A 199 43.24 -0.07 13.06
N ASP A 200 42.72 -1.20 13.55
CA ASP A 200 43.33 -2.05 14.58
C ASP A 200 43.48 -1.39 15.97
N LYS A 201 42.50 -1.55 16.87
CA LYS A 201 42.64 -1.10 18.26
C LYS A 201 42.50 -2.21 19.30
N LYS A 202 43.46 -2.18 20.22
CA LYS A 202 43.53 -2.88 21.50
C LYS A 202 42.40 -2.38 22.42
N GLU A 203 42.01 -3.19 23.40
CA GLU A 203 41.00 -2.85 24.41
C GLU A 203 41.16 -1.41 24.95
N GLY A 204 40.10 -0.60 24.88
CA GLY A 204 40.00 0.67 25.63
C GLY A 204 39.83 1.97 24.84
N GLU A 205 39.79 1.96 23.50
CA GLU A 205 39.58 3.19 22.72
C GLU A 205 38.17 3.24 22.09
N GLN A 206 37.33 4.17 22.55
CA GLN A 206 35.87 4.22 22.29
C GLN A 206 35.39 5.31 21.33
N GLU A 207 36.24 5.90 20.48
CA GLU A 207 35.78 6.96 19.57
C GLU A 207 36.06 6.63 18.10
N GLY A 208 35.04 6.14 17.39
CA GLY A 208 35.02 6.02 15.93
C GLY A 208 34.07 4.96 15.38
N LEU A 209 33.66 5.11 14.12
CA LEU A 209 32.96 4.08 13.35
C LEU A 209 33.97 3.12 12.71
N LEU A 210 33.60 1.85 12.60
CA LEU A 210 34.44 0.79 12.03
C LEU A 210 34.55 0.93 10.51
N LYS A 211 35.76 0.75 9.99
CA LYS A 211 36.05 0.69 8.54
C LYS A 211 37.19 -0.29 8.29
N ILE A 212 36.85 -1.51 7.87
CA ILE A 212 37.82 -2.59 7.62
C ILE A 212 38.43 -2.50 6.21
N SER A 213 39.46 -3.30 5.90
CA SER A 213 40.18 -3.21 4.61
C SER A 213 39.26 -3.43 3.41
N THR A 214 38.31 -4.36 3.51
CA THR A 214 37.31 -4.56 2.44
C THR A 214 36.38 -3.36 2.27
N ASP A 215 36.05 -2.63 3.34
CA ASP A 215 35.25 -1.40 3.26
C ASP A 215 36.03 -0.28 2.56
N LYS A 216 37.35 -0.16 2.84
CA LYS A 216 38.25 0.79 2.16
C LYS A 216 38.38 0.45 0.68
N ALA A 217 38.45 -0.83 0.34
CA ALA A 217 38.53 -1.29 -1.04
C ALA A 217 37.34 -0.84 -1.89
N LEU A 218 36.15 -0.65 -1.30
CA LEU A 218 34.98 -0.11 -2.01
C LEU A 218 35.16 1.35 -2.43
N LEU A 219 36.08 2.09 -1.81
CA LEU A 219 36.38 3.50 -2.10
C LEU A 219 37.61 3.68 -2.99
N GLU A 220 38.57 2.76 -2.87
CA GLU A 220 39.82 2.78 -3.63
C GLU A 220 39.63 2.26 -5.06
N ASP A 221 38.73 1.30 -5.26
CA ASP A 221 38.39 0.78 -6.58
C ASP A 221 37.39 1.69 -7.29
N PRO A 222 37.70 2.23 -8.49
CA PRO A 222 36.83 3.18 -9.18
C PRO A 222 35.44 2.64 -9.53
N GLU A 223 35.35 1.36 -9.91
CA GLU A 223 34.08 0.75 -10.31
C GLU A 223 33.19 0.54 -9.09
N PHE A 224 33.75 0.08 -7.97
CA PHE A 224 33.01 -0.01 -6.71
C PHE A 224 32.60 1.37 -6.19
N ARG A 225 33.53 2.34 -6.23
CA ARG A 225 33.31 3.69 -5.71
C ARG A 225 32.11 4.36 -6.37
N ARG A 226 31.92 4.18 -7.67
CA ARG A 226 30.75 4.70 -8.40
C ARG A 226 29.43 4.23 -7.77
N PHE A 227 29.34 2.96 -7.37
CA PHE A 227 28.14 2.44 -6.68
C PHE A 227 28.04 2.96 -5.25
N VAL A 228 29.16 3.07 -4.52
CA VAL A 228 29.17 3.67 -3.17
C VAL A 228 28.64 5.11 -3.19
N GLU A 229 29.10 5.93 -4.14
CA GLU A 229 28.65 7.31 -4.31
C GLU A 229 27.18 7.39 -4.72
N LYS A 230 26.73 6.47 -5.60
CA LYS A 230 25.32 6.35 -5.97
C LYS A 230 24.46 6.04 -4.75
N TYR A 231 24.81 5.01 -3.98
CA TYR A 231 24.03 4.54 -2.83
C TYR A 231 24.04 5.51 -1.66
N ALA A 232 25.14 6.24 -1.43
CA ALA A 232 25.20 7.29 -0.43
C ALA A 232 24.26 8.47 -0.75
N LYS A 233 24.05 8.78 -2.03
CA LYS A 233 23.17 9.87 -2.48
C LYS A 233 21.71 9.44 -2.63
N ASP A 234 21.48 8.18 -3.00
CA ASP A 234 20.17 7.65 -3.35
C ASP A 234 19.94 6.31 -2.63
N GLU A 235 19.23 6.39 -1.50
CA GLU A 235 18.85 5.22 -0.71
C GLU A 235 17.89 4.30 -1.46
N GLU A 236 17.04 4.83 -2.35
CA GLU A 236 16.10 4.00 -3.10
C GLU A 236 16.83 3.16 -4.15
N ALA A 237 17.83 3.75 -4.82
CA ALA A 237 18.69 2.99 -5.72
C ALA A 237 19.50 1.92 -4.98
N PHE A 238 19.98 2.21 -3.76
CA PHE A 238 20.59 1.21 -2.90
C PHE A 238 19.61 0.08 -2.58
N PHE A 239 18.40 0.42 -2.12
CA PHE A 239 17.37 -0.55 -1.74
C PHE A 239 16.97 -1.46 -2.90
N LYS A 240 16.81 -0.89 -4.10
CA LYS A 240 16.53 -1.67 -5.31
C LYS A 240 17.67 -2.66 -5.61
N ASP A 241 18.90 -2.16 -5.71
CA ASP A 241 20.04 -3.01 -6.08
C ASP A 241 20.34 -4.05 -4.97
N ASN A 242 20.15 -3.70 -3.69
CA ASN A 242 20.30 -4.60 -2.55
C ASN A 242 19.24 -5.71 -2.57
N ALA A 243 17.98 -5.40 -2.84
CA ALA A 243 16.92 -6.40 -2.95
C ALA A 243 17.17 -7.37 -4.13
N GLU A 244 17.54 -6.85 -5.30
CA GLU A 244 17.93 -7.67 -6.45
C GLU A 244 19.13 -8.58 -6.12
N SER A 245 20.13 -8.07 -5.41
CA SER A 245 21.34 -8.82 -5.06
C SER A 245 21.07 -9.89 -4.01
N HIS A 246 20.24 -9.60 -2.99
CA HIS A 246 19.80 -10.59 -2.01
C HIS A 246 18.96 -11.70 -2.63
N LYS A 247 18.09 -11.37 -3.59
CA LYS A 247 17.35 -12.38 -4.35
C LYS A 247 18.30 -13.31 -5.09
N LYS A 248 19.23 -12.76 -5.90
CA LYS A 248 20.25 -13.54 -6.62
C LYS A 248 21.04 -14.44 -5.67
N LEU A 249 21.52 -13.89 -4.56
CA LEU A 249 22.26 -14.61 -3.53
C LEU A 249 21.46 -15.80 -2.98
N SER A 250 20.18 -15.57 -2.65
CA SER A 250 19.31 -16.61 -2.08
C SER A 250 18.91 -17.69 -3.08
N GLU A 251 19.06 -17.43 -4.39
CA GLU A 251 18.71 -18.34 -5.49
C GLU A 251 19.95 -19.04 -6.09
N LEU A 252 21.14 -18.82 -5.54
CA LEU A 252 22.37 -19.49 -5.98
C LEU A 252 22.24 -21.01 -5.88
N GLY A 253 22.43 -21.71 -7.00
CA GLY A 253 22.32 -23.17 -7.06
C GLY A 253 20.90 -23.72 -6.84
N PHE A 254 19.90 -22.85 -6.76
CA PHE A 254 18.50 -23.20 -6.60
C PHE A 254 17.75 -23.08 -7.92
N THR A 255 16.90 -24.06 -8.21
CA THR A 255 15.96 -24.02 -9.34
C THR A 255 14.54 -24.10 -8.78
N PRO A 256 13.70 -23.07 -8.98
CA PRO A 256 12.32 -23.10 -8.52
C PRO A 256 11.57 -24.26 -9.18
N SER A 257 10.93 -25.11 -8.38
CA SER A 257 10.06 -26.15 -8.92
C SER A 257 8.76 -25.52 -9.46
N PRO A 258 8.29 -25.88 -10.67
CA PRO A 258 6.96 -25.50 -11.11
C PRO A 258 5.92 -26.03 -10.13
N PHE A 259 4.96 -25.20 -9.74
CA PHE A 259 3.89 -25.55 -8.80
C PHE A 259 3.20 -26.86 -9.22
N SER A 260 3.42 -27.94 -8.46
CA SER A 260 2.85 -29.25 -8.76
C SER A 260 1.37 -29.26 -8.38
N SER A 261 0.51 -29.13 -9.38
CA SER A 261 -0.94 -29.36 -9.24
C SER A 261 -1.27 -30.86 -9.33
N ALA A 262 -0.87 -31.65 -8.33
CA ALA A 262 -1.29 -33.05 -8.14
C ALA A 262 -1.00 -33.45 -6.68
N SER A 263 -1.85 -34.14 -5.91
CA SER A 263 -3.09 -34.87 -6.15
C SER A 263 -3.99 -34.73 -4.91
N LYS A 264 -5.31 -34.69 -5.12
CA LYS A 264 -6.30 -34.80 -4.04
C LYS A 264 -6.39 -36.25 -3.60
N THR A 265 -5.77 -36.60 -2.50
CA THR A 265 -6.18 -37.76 -1.70
C THR A 265 -6.74 -37.26 -0.37
N GLU A 266 -8.06 -37.29 -0.29
CA GLU A 266 -8.83 -37.01 0.92
C GLU A 266 -8.51 -38.06 1.99
N ALA A 267 -7.70 -37.68 2.98
CA ALA A 267 -7.66 -38.38 4.25
C ALA A 267 -8.85 -37.91 5.09
N LYS A 268 -9.89 -38.74 5.17
CA LYS A 268 -10.99 -38.59 6.14
C LYS A 268 -10.42 -38.76 7.54
N THR A 269 -10.49 -37.71 8.37
CA THR A 269 -10.40 -37.83 9.82
C THR A 269 -11.71 -37.39 10.44
N SER A 270 -12.41 -38.39 10.98
CA SER A 270 -13.65 -38.33 11.72
C SER A 270 -13.48 -37.52 13.00
N SER A 271 -14.44 -36.63 13.27
CA SER A 271 -14.61 -36.00 14.59
C SER A 271 -14.99 -37.06 15.62
N ILE A 272 -14.14 -37.27 16.63
CA ILE A 272 -14.55 -37.93 17.88
C ILE A 272 -14.86 -36.83 18.89
N LEU A 273 -16.13 -36.80 19.28
CA LEU A 273 -16.64 -36.11 20.47
C LEU A 273 -15.95 -36.64 21.73
N VAL A 274 -15.41 -35.75 22.54
CA VAL A 274 -15.34 -35.96 24.00
C VAL A 274 -15.81 -34.70 24.69
N GLN A 275 -17.06 -34.74 25.19
CA GLN A 275 -17.52 -33.92 26.30
C GLN A 275 -17.54 -34.81 27.55
N SER A 276 -16.98 -34.34 28.67
CA SER A 276 -17.71 -34.19 29.95
C SER A 276 -16.77 -33.95 31.15
N ALA A 277 -17.10 -32.90 31.93
CA ALA A 277 -17.04 -32.72 33.40
C ALA A 277 -15.69 -32.93 34.13
N VAL A 278 -15.27 -32.13 35.13
CA VAL A 278 -15.93 -31.80 36.41
C VAL A 278 -15.32 -30.48 36.97
N GLY A 279 -16.10 -29.67 37.68
CA GLY A 279 -15.66 -28.41 38.30
C GLY A 279 -15.49 -28.40 39.83
N VAL A 280 -15.28 -27.17 40.35
CA VAL A 280 -15.41 -26.69 41.76
C VAL A 280 -14.14 -27.02 42.61
N ALA A 281 -13.48 -26.15 43.41
CA ALA A 281 -13.85 -24.91 44.11
C ALA A 281 -12.65 -24.19 44.78
N ILE A 282 -12.90 -22.95 45.21
CA ILE A 282 -12.42 -22.21 46.41
C ILE A 282 -11.22 -21.24 46.28
N ALA A 283 -11.55 -20.00 46.68
CA ALA A 283 -10.75 -18.81 46.84
C ALA A 283 -9.96 -18.76 48.16
N ILE A 284 -8.94 -17.87 48.21
CA ILE A 284 -8.63 -16.86 49.24
C ILE A 284 -7.12 -16.54 49.17
N ALA A 285 -6.80 -15.30 48.80
CA ALA A 285 -5.80 -14.47 49.48
C ALA A 285 -5.92 -13.05 48.93
N ALA A 286 -6.62 -12.21 49.69
CA ALA A 286 -6.76 -10.79 49.44
C ALA A 286 -5.59 -10.01 50.03
N ALA A 287 -5.23 -8.93 49.33
CA ALA A 287 -4.83 -7.63 49.86
C ALA A 287 -3.54 -7.53 50.71
N ALA A 288 -2.50 -6.99 50.07
CA ALA A 288 -1.80 -5.83 50.62
C ALA A 288 -1.25 -4.95 49.49
N ALA A 289 -1.41 -3.63 49.66
CA ALA A 289 -0.86 -2.51 48.88
C ALA A 289 -1.68 -2.00 47.66
N VAL A 290 -2.88 -1.49 47.94
CA VAL A 290 -3.37 -0.27 47.28
C VAL A 290 -2.74 0.92 47.98
N ALA A 291 -1.93 1.72 47.27
CA ALA A 291 -1.94 3.18 47.27
C ALA A 291 -0.62 3.77 46.73
N ILE A 292 -0.43 3.72 45.41
CA ILE A 292 0.09 4.87 44.65
C ILE A 292 -0.80 5.00 43.42
N LEU A 293 -1.62 6.06 43.42
CA LEU A 293 -2.57 6.43 42.39
C LEU A 293 -1.86 7.16 41.23
N VAL A 294 -2.22 6.75 40.01
CA VAL A 294 -2.41 7.60 38.82
C VAL A 294 -1.14 8.18 38.20
N VAL A 295 -0.64 7.56 37.12
CA VAL A 295 -0.73 7.97 35.70
C VAL A 295 0.01 6.90 34.88
N PHE A 296 -0.47 6.64 33.65
CA PHE A 296 -0.01 5.64 32.66
C PHE A 296 -0.65 4.25 32.76
N LYS A 297 -1.91 4.17 32.27
CA LYS A 297 -2.32 2.98 31.52
C LYS A 297 -1.42 2.91 30.28
N PRO A 298 -0.60 1.86 30.07
CA PRO A 298 0.01 1.65 28.77
C PRO A 298 -1.12 1.41 27.77
N LYS A 299 -1.15 2.24 26.72
CA LYS A 299 -2.03 2.06 25.57
C LYS A 299 -1.73 0.67 25.02
N ALA A 300 -2.73 -0.22 24.99
CA ALA A 300 -2.59 -1.54 24.43
C ALA A 300 -2.06 -1.39 23.00
N ALA A 301 -0.92 -2.02 22.69
CA ALA A 301 -0.48 -2.19 21.32
C ALA A 301 -1.50 -3.11 20.64
N GLU A 302 -2.29 -2.55 19.72
CA GLU A 302 -3.28 -3.30 18.95
C GLU A 302 -2.57 -4.36 18.11
N ALA A 303 -3.02 -5.61 18.25
CA ALA A 303 -2.57 -6.74 17.44
C ALA A 303 -2.81 -6.46 15.94
N PRO A 304 -1.98 -6.99 15.02
CA PRO A 304 -2.25 -6.87 13.59
C PRO A 304 -3.60 -7.52 13.26
N MET A 305 -4.57 -6.70 12.84
CA MET A 305 -5.94 -7.13 12.51
C MET A 305 -5.90 -8.30 11.52
N ALA A 306 -6.47 -9.45 11.87
CA ALA A 306 -6.59 -10.57 10.94
C ALA A 306 -7.51 -10.20 9.77
N ALA A 307 -7.31 -10.82 8.60
CA ALA A 307 -8.28 -10.67 7.50
C ALA A 307 -9.67 -11.14 8.00
N PRO A 308 -10.75 -10.43 7.65
CA PRO A 308 -12.07 -10.76 8.16
C PRO A 308 -12.50 -12.13 7.63
N VAL A 309 -13.09 -12.95 8.50
CA VAL A 309 -13.75 -14.18 8.07
C VAL A 309 -15.06 -13.79 7.38
N VAL A 310 -15.11 -13.95 6.06
CA VAL A 310 -16.28 -13.64 5.23
C VAL A 310 -17.35 -14.71 5.41
N ASN A 311 -18.06 -14.65 6.54
CA ASN A 311 -19.21 -15.50 6.82
C ASN A 311 -20.53 -14.76 6.52
N ALA A 312 -21.66 -15.47 6.66
CA ALA A 312 -22.99 -14.91 6.38
C ALA A 312 -23.29 -13.61 7.17
N GLU A 313 -22.74 -13.46 8.38
CA GLU A 313 -22.92 -12.24 9.16
C GLU A 313 -22.07 -11.08 8.64
N TYR A 314 -20.84 -11.35 8.18
CA TYR A 314 -20.00 -10.34 7.53
C TYR A 314 -20.65 -9.85 6.24
N LEU A 315 -21.19 -10.75 5.42
CA LEU A 315 -21.95 -10.40 4.22
C LEU A 315 -23.19 -9.55 4.55
N LYS A 316 -23.96 -9.90 5.61
CA LYS A 316 -25.06 -9.06 6.09
C LYS A 316 -24.60 -7.67 6.54
N ALA A 317 -23.41 -7.57 7.15
CA ALA A 317 -22.83 -6.29 7.55
C ALA A 317 -22.42 -5.45 6.34
N ILE A 318 -21.84 -6.06 5.30
CA ILE A 318 -21.55 -5.41 4.01
C ILE A 318 -22.83 -4.89 3.37
N GLU A 319 -23.90 -5.68 3.32
CA GLU A 319 -25.19 -5.23 2.77
C GLU A 319 -25.82 -4.09 3.58
N LYS A 320 -25.66 -4.12 4.91
CA LYS A 320 -26.08 -2.99 5.76
C LYS A 320 -25.24 -1.75 5.45
N ALA A 321 -23.92 -1.90 5.27
CA ALA A 321 -23.01 -0.81 4.96
C ALA A 321 -23.30 -0.19 3.60
N ARG A 322 -23.58 -1.00 2.59
CA ARG A 322 -24.03 -0.57 1.26
C ARG A 322 -25.26 0.34 1.36
N ARG A 323 -26.25 -0.04 2.17
CA ARG A 323 -27.46 0.79 2.40
C ARG A 323 -27.18 2.10 3.12
N GLU A 324 -26.37 2.07 4.18
CA GLU A 324 -25.98 3.28 4.93
C GLU A 324 -25.16 4.24 4.06
N LEU A 325 -24.19 3.72 3.29
CA LEU A 325 -23.42 4.49 2.32
C LEU A 325 -24.32 5.10 1.25
N ARG A 326 -25.30 4.34 0.72
CA ARG A 326 -26.25 4.86 -0.28
C ARG A 326 -27.02 6.07 0.26
N ALA A 327 -27.52 5.97 1.49
CA ALA A 327 -28.23 7.06 2.15
C ALA A 327 -27.31 8.26 2.43
N LEU A 328 -26.11 8.02 2.95
CA LEU A 328 -25.13 9.06 3.25
C LEU A 328 -24.66 9.79 1.98
N ILE A 329 -24.36 9.04 0.92
CA ILE A 329 -23.92 9.57 -0.37
C ILE A 329 -24.99 10.43 -1.02
N SER A 330 -26.23 9.94 -1.05
CA SER A 330 -27.36 10.67 -1.63
C SER A 330 -27.72 11.91 -0.81
N SER A 331 -27.68 11.84 0.52
CA SER A 331 -28.06 12.96 1.39
C SER A 331 -27.01 14.08 1.44
N LYS A 332 -25.72 13.73 1.37
CA LYS A 332 -24.62 14.69 1.44
C LYS A 332 -24.05 15.07 0.07
N ASN A 333 -24.57 14.51 -1.02
CA ASN A 333 -24.02 14.66 -2.38
C ASN A 333 -22.51 14.40 -2.44
N CYS A 334 -22.05 13.38 -1.72
CA CYS A 334 -20.63 13.10 -1.52
C CYS A 334 -20.08 11.99 -2.41
N ALA A 335 -20.81 11.61 -3.46
CA ALA A 335 -20.38 10.56 -4.38
C ALA A 335 -18.97 10.81 -4.95
N PRO A 336 -18.61 12.03 -5.38
CA PRO A 336 -17.30 12.23 -5.99
C PRO A 336 -16.16 11.96 -4.98
N ILE A 337 -16.23 12.48 -3.75
CA ILE A 337 -15.15 12.25 -2.76
C ILE A 337 -15.08 10.80 -2.26
N MET A 338 -16.18 10.05 -2.31
CA MET A 338 -16.19 8.62 -1.98
C MET A 338 -15.51 7.78 -3.06
N LEU A 339 -15.79 8.09 -4.33
CA LEU A 339 -15.08 7.46 -5.45
C LEU A 339 -13.58 7.81 -5.41
N ARG A 340 -13.23 9.03 -4.99
CA ARG A 340 -11.84 9.48 -4.84
C ARG A 340 -11.11 8.69 -3.78
N LEU A 341 -11.74 8.53 -2.61
CA LEU A 341 -11.19 7.78 -1.50
C LEU A 341 -10.86 6.34 -1.92
N ALA A 342 -11.80 5.67 -2.59
CA ALA A 342 -11.62 4.30 -3.07
C ALA A 342 -10.45 4.19 -4.06
N TRP A 343 -10.36 5.12 -5.02
CA TRP A 343 -9.25 5.17 -5.97
C TRP A 343 -7.91 5.44 -5.30
N HIS A 344 -7.83 6.43 -4.41
CA HIS A 344 -6.57 6.82 -3.80
C HIS A 344 -6.03 5.72 -2.86
N ASP A 345 -6.91 5.02 -2.15
CA ASP A 345 -6.53 3.84 -1.37
C ASP A 345 -5.97 2.75 -2.30
N ALA A 346 -6.62 2.48 -3.44
CA ALA A 346 -6.22 1.42 -4.36
C ALA A 346 -5.00 1.75 -5.25
N GLY A 347 -4.88 2.99 -5.71
CA GLY A 347 -3.94 3.44 -6.74
C GLY A 347 -2.48 3.46 -6.27
N THR A 348 -2.23 3.27 -4.98
CA THR A 348 -0.89 3.15 -4.40
C THR A 348 -0.28 1.76 -4.58
N TYR A 349 -1.05 0.80 -5.12
CA TYR A 349 -0.58 -0.56 -5.34
C TYR A 349 0.62 -0.63 -6.29
N ASP A 350 1.52 -1.55 -5.98
CA ASP A 350 2.64 -1.91 -6.81
C ASP A 350 2.68 -3.44 -6.95
N VAL A 351 2.53 -3.92 -8.17
CA VAL A 351 2.47 -5.35 -8.49
C VAL A 351 3.79 -6.07 -8.23
N ASN A 352 4.91 -5.36 -8.24
CA ASN A 352 6.22 -5.95 -8.01
C ASN A 352 6.48 -6.09 -6.50
N THR A 353 6.29 -4.99 -5.76
CA THR A 353 6.55 -4.98 -4.30
C THR A 353 5.40 -5.55 -3.47
N LYS A 354 4.21 -5.71 -4.07
CA LYS A 354 2.96 -6.10 -3.40
C LYS A 354 2.58 -5.18 -2.23
N THR A 355 3.00 -3.90 -2.29
CA THR A 355 2.71 -2.89 -1.27
C THR A 355 1.68 -1.87 -1.76
N GLY A 356 1.05 -1.16 -0.82
CA GLY A 356 -0.07 -0.27 -1.11
C GLY A 356 -1.33 -1.04 -1.51
N GLY A 357 -2.26 -0.36 -2.17
CA GLY A 357 -3.48 -0.94 -2.67
C GLY A 357 -4.67 -0.86 -1.72
N PRO A 358 -5.84 -1.38 -2.13
CA PRO A 358 -7.14 -1.23 -1.49
C PRO A 358 -7.20 -1.94 -0.12
N ASN A 359 -6.50 -1.41 0.87
CA ASN A 359 -6.28 -2.04 2.17
C ASN A 359 -6.65 -1.09 3.33
N GLY A 360 -7.25 0.07 3.02
CA GLY A 360 -7.71 1.04 3.98
C GLY A 360 -6.60 1.86 4.64
N SER A 361 -5.32 1.70 4.27
CA SER A 361 -4.19 2.42 4.89
C SER A 361 -4.33 3.93 4.77
N ILE A 362 -5.08 4.44 3.80
CA ILE A 362 -5.26 5.87 3.58
C ILE A 362 -5.83 6.61 4.80
N ARG A 363 -6.43 5.91 5.76
CA ARG A 363 -6.88 6.49 7.03
C ARG A 363 -5.74 6.85 8.00
N ASN A 364 -4.55 6.33 7.77
CA ASN A 364 -3.37 6.62 8.58
C ASN A 364 -2.95 8.07 8.36
N GLU A 365 -2.54 8.74 9.43
CA GLU A 365 -2.20 10.17 9.40
C GLU A 365 -1.06 10.50 8.44
N GLU A 366 -0.08 9.61 8.34
CA GLU A 366 0.99 9.71 7.35
C GLU A 366 0.43 9.76 5.92
N GLU A 367 -0.47 8.83 5.57
CA GLU A 367 -0.94 8.69 4.19
C GLU A 367 -1.94 9.77 3.76
N TYR A 368 -2.96 10.10 4.58
CA TYR A 368 -3.91 11.14 4.16
C TYR A 368 -3.29 12.54 4.13
N ARG A 369 -2.11 12.74 4.76
CA ARG A 369 -1.36 14.00 4.70
C ARG A 369 -0.45 14.11 3.48
N HIS A 370 -0.29 13.06 2.68
CA HIS A 370 0.37 13.18 1.38
C HIS A 370 -0.32 14.24 0.52
N GLY A 371 0.47 14.99 -0.25
CA GLY A 371 -0.04 16.08 -1.08
C GLY A 371 -1.12 15.61 -2.05
N SER A 372 -0.97 14.41 -2.63
CA SER A 372 -1.97 13.80 -3.51
C SER A 372 -3.31 13.51 -2.83
N ASN A 373 -3.32 13.38 -1.51
CA ASN A 373 -4.48 12.99 -0.71
C ASN A 373 -5.16 14.20 -0.02
N ASN A 374 -4.70 15.43 -0.33
CA ASN A 374 -5.30 16.66 0.20
C ASN A 374 -6.83 16.64 0.12
N GLY A 375 -7.50 16.86 1.25
CA GLY A 375 -8.96 16.86 1.39
C GLY A 375 -9.61 15.50 1.65
N LEU A 376 -8.92 14.36 1.50
CA LEU A 376 -9.52 13.02 1.71
C LEU A 376 -9.86 12.70 3.16
N LYS A 377 -9.35 13.48 4.12
CA LYS A 377 -9.78 13.38 5.52
C LYS A 377 -11.29 13.58 5.67
N ILE A 378 -11.92 14.40 4.81
CA ILE A 378 -13.37 14.60 4.80
C ILE A 378 -14.11 13.29 4.51
N SER A 379 -13.73 12.56 3.45
CA SER A 379 -14.35 11.28 3.10
C SER A 379 -14.05 10.18 4.12
N ILE A 380 -12.86 10.19 4.73
CA ILE A 380 -12.50 9.30 5.83
C ILE A 380 -13.46 9.53 7.01
N ASP A 381 -13.67 10.78 7.41
CA ASP A 381 -14.56 11.15 8.51
C ASP A 381 -16.04 10.83 8.22
N LEU A 382 -16.47 10.99 6.97
CA LEU A 382 -17.81 10.55 6.55
C LEU A 382 -17.96 9.03 6.64
N CYS A 383 -16.95 8.26 6.24
CA CYS A 383 -16.96 6.81 6.38
C CYS A 383 -16.94 6.37 7.86
N GLU A 384 -16.36 7.14 8.77
CA GLU A 384 -16.43 6.88 10.21
C GLU A 384 -17.87 6.87 10.75
N GLU A 385 -18.79 7.67 10.17
CA GLU A 385 -20.21 7.64 10.54
C GLU A 385 -20.83 6.26 10.28
N VAL A 386 -20.48 5.65 9.15
CA VAL A 386 -20.95 4.30 8.78
C VAL A 386 -20.24 3.23 9.60
N LYS A 387 -18.91 3.35 9.75
CA LYS A 387 -18.09 2.42 10.54
C LYS A 387 -18.59 2.29 11.97
N LYS A 388 -18.93 3.41 12.63
CA LYS A 388 -19.49 3.41 14.00
C LYS A 388 -20.79 2.60 14.10
N LYS A 389 -21.66 2.66 13.10
CA LYS A 389 -22.92 1.88 13.05
C LYS A 389 -22.70 0.41 12.70
N ILE A 390 -21.58 0.10 12.05
CA ILE A 390 -21.26 -1.24 11.52
C ILE A 390 -19.79 -1.57 11.81
N PRO A 391 -19.40 -1.80 13.09
CA PRO A 391 -17.99 -2.01 13.44
C PRO A 391 -17.37 -3.27 12.83
N LYS A 392 -18.21 -4.21 12.38
CA LYS A 392 -17.82 -5.52 11.89
C LYS A 392 -17.07 -5.50 10.56
N ILE A 393 -17.39 -4.57 9.65
CA ILE A 393 -16.71 -4.48 8.34
C ILE A 393 -15.33 -3.85 8.52
N THR A 394 -14.35 -4.22 7.69
CA THR A 394 -13.04 -3.54 7.67
C THR A 394 -13.14 -2.16 7.02
N TYR A 395 -12.21 -1.25 7.34
CA TYR A 395 -12.07 0.02 6.62
C TYR A 395 -11.76 -0.19 5.15
N ALA A 396 -10.90 -1.17 4.84
CA ALA A 396 -10.56 -1.55 3.48
C ALA A 396 -11.80 -1.91 2.64
N ASP A 397 -12.69 -2.78 3.15
CA ASP A 397 -13.94 -3.09 2.45
C ASP A 397 -14.89 -1.89 2.43
N LEU A 398 -14.95 -1.10 3.50
CA LEU A 398 -15.83 0.08 3.59
C LEU A 398 -15.47 1.14 2.53
N TYR A 399 -14.18 1.45 2.34
CA TYR A 399 -13.74 2.47 1.38
C TYR A 399 -13.96 2.03 -0.06
N GLN A 400 -13.63 0.78 -0.38
CA GLN A 400 -13.89 0.24 -1.72
C GLN A 400 -15.39 0.12 -2.00
N LEU A 401 -16.20 -0.28 -1.01
CA LEU A 401 -17.66 -0.28 -1.14
C LEU A 401 -18.23 1.14 -1.32
N ALA A 402 -17.65 2.15 -0.67
CA ALA A 402 -18.06 3.55 -0.84
C ALA A 402 -17.86 4.04 -2.28
N GLY A 403 -16.74 3.68 -2.92
CA GLY A 403 -16.50 3.98 -4.33
C GLY A 403 -17.50 3.29 -5.28
N VAL A 404 -17.78 2.01 -5.05
CA VAL A 404 -18.80 1.27 -5.82
C VAL A 404 -20.19 1.92 -5.68
N VAL A 405 -20.61 2.24 -4.44
CA VAL A 405 -21.92 2.85 -4.19
C VAL A 405 -22.00 4.27 -4.76
N ALA A 406 -20.90 5.02 -4.77
CA ALA A 406 -20.86 6.35 -5.38
C ALA A 406 -21.19 6.30 -6.87
N VAL A 407 -20.60 5.35 -7.62
CA VAL A 407 -20.88 5.13 -9.04
C VAL A 407 -22.34 4.70 -9.25
N GLU A 408 -22.82 3.73 -8.45
CA GLU A 408 -24.19 3.22 -8.57
C GLU A 408 -25.28 4.28 -8.26
N VAL A 409 -25.04 5.16 -7.29
CA VAL A 409 -25.99 6.21 -6.89
C VAL A 409 -26.09 7.32 -7.93
N THR A 410 -24.99 7.61 -8.60
CA THR A 410 -24.89 8.70 -9.59
C THR A 410 -25.24 8.25 -11.01
N GLY A 411 -25.69 7.00 -11.17
CA GLY A 411 -26.26 6.48 -12.42
C GLY A 411 -25.32 5.65 -13.29
N GLY A 412 -24.12 5.34 -12.78
CA GLY A 412 -23.12 4.51 -13.45
C GLY A 412 -23.42 3.00 -13.37
N PRO A 413 -22.47 2.15 -13.85
CA PRO A 413 -22.67 0.71 -13.94
C PRO A 413 -22.71 0.02 -12.57
N THR A 414 -23.30 -1.18 -12.54
CA THR A 414 -23.16 -2.10 -11.40
C THR A 414 -21.77 -2.73 -11.41
N ILE A 415 -21.08 -2.66 -10.27
CA ILE A 415 -19.72 -3.20 -10.11
C ILE A 415 -19.78 -4.37 -9.13
N ASP A 416 -19.28 -5.53 -9.56
CA ASP A 416 -19.20 -6.71 -8.69
C ASP A 416 -18.20 -6.46 -7.55
N PHE A 417 -18.69 -6.49 -6.31
CA PHE A 417 -17.91 -6.19 -5.12
C PHE A 417 -17.63 -7.47 -4.32
N ARG A 418 -16.35 -7.79 -4.14
CA ARG A 418 -15.92 -8.91 -3.30
C ARG A 418 -15.41 -8.41 -1.95
N PRO A 419 -16.09 -8.74 -0.83
CA PRO A 419 -15.62 -8.40 0.50
C PRO A 419 -14.51 -9.35 0.97
N GLY A 420 -13.77 -8.93 1.99
CA GLY A 420 -12.72 -9.73 2.62
C GLY A 420 -11.40 -9.00 2.80
N ARG A 421 -11.33 -7.71 2.44
CA ARG A 421 -10.08 -6.95 2.54
C ARG A 421 -9.69 -6.74 3.98
N LYS A 422 -8.39 -6.83 4.24
CA LYS A 422 -7.80 -6.61 5.56
C LYS A 422 -7.38 -5.15 5.70
N ASP A 423 -7.63 -4.59 6.88
CA ASP A 423 -7.12 -3.26 7.24
C ASP A 423 -5.60 -3.29 7.40
N SER A 424 -4.91 -2.42 6.66
CA SER A 424 -3.50 -2.15 6.82
C SER A 424 -3.28 -1.00 7.81
N LEU A 425 -2.18 -1.07 8.56
CA LEU A 425 -1.64 0.04 9.36
C LEU A 425 -0.37 0.62 8.72
N VAL A 426 0.03 0.09 7.56
CA VAL A 426 1.24 0.49 6.84
C VAL A 426 0.82 1.39 5.69
N SER A 427 1.29 2.64 5.74
CA SER A 427 1.13 3.63 4.67
C SER A 427 2.14 3.35 3.55
N PRO A 428 1.74 3.35 2.26
CA PRO A 428 2.67 3.37 1.14
C PRO A 428 3.38 4.72 1.06
N LYS A 429 4.58 4.77 0.48
CA LYS A 429 5.27 6.05 0.22
C LYS A 429 4.46 6.95 -0.71
N GLU A 430 4.57 8.26 -0.52
CA GLU A 430 4.04 9.26 -1.46
C GLU A 430 4.64 9.11 -2.88
N GLY A 431 3.96 9.63 -3.89
CA GLY A 431 4.45 9.66 -5.27
C GLY A 431 4.01 8.48 -6.14
N ARG A 432 3.16 7.60 -5.62
CA ARG A 432 2.62 6.46 -6.37
C ARG A 432 1.37 6.79 -7.18
N LEU A 433 0.75 7.94 -6.98
CA LEU A 433 -0.42 8.35 -7.74
C LEU A 433 0.00 9.16 -8.99
N PRO A 434 -0.78 9.12 -10.07
CA PRO A 434 -0.54 9.94 -11.26
C PRO A 434 -0.36 11.44 -10.98
N ASP A 435 0.35 12.12 -11.87
CA ASP A 435 0.61 13.56 -11.82
C ASP A 435 -0.10 14.18 -13.01
N ALA A 436 -1.08 15.05 -12.72
CA ALA A 436 -1.93 15.65 -13.73
C ALA A 436 -1.20 16.44 -14.81
N LYS A 437 0.04 16.88 -14.55
CA LYS A 437 0.85 17.69 -15.48
C LYS A 437 1.65 16.87 -16.47
N LYS A 438 1.71 15.55 -16.32
CA LYS A 438 2.52 14.67 -17.17
C LYS A 438 1.71 14.04 -18.31
N GLY A 439 2.42 13.42 -19.24
CA GLY A 439 1.84 12.84 -20.46
C GLY A 439 1.65 11.32 -20.42
N VAL A 440 1.43 10.76 -21.61
CA VAL A 440 1.12 9.34 -21.88
C VAL A 440 2.05 8.36 -21.16
N GLN A 441 3.36 8.57 -21.25
CA GLN A 441 4.33 7.64 -20.65
C GLN A 441 4.18 7.56 -19.13
N HIS A 442 3.91 8.68 -18.47
CA HIS A 442 3.68 8.72 -17.02
C HIS A 442 2.42 7.94 -16.62
N LEU A 443 1.34 8.06 -17.39
CA LEU A 443 0.13 7.27 -17.15
C LEU A 443 0.43 5.77 -17.25
N ARG A 444 1.16 5.33 -18.28
CA ARG A 444 1.59 3.93 -18.40
C ARG A 444 2.49 3.52 -17.24
N ASP A 445 3.51 4.29 -16.89
CA ASP A 445 4.43 3.96 -15.80
C ASP A 445 3.68 3.72 -14.47
N ILE A 446 2.68 4.55 -14.18
CA ILE A 446 1.90 4.44 -12.95
C ILE A 446 0.90 3.27 -12.99
N PHE A 447 0.13 3.13 -14.05
CA PHE A 447 -0.90 2.08 -14.12
C PHE A 447 -0.32 0.70 -14.41
N TYR A 448 0.75 0.61 -15.20
CA TYR A 448 1.44 -0.66 -15.46
C TYR A 448 2.13 -1.18 -14.19
N ARG A 449 2.62 -0.28 -13.32
CA ARG A 449 3.07 -0.65 -11.96
C ARG A 449 1.95 -1.32 -11.16
N MET A 450 0.69 -0.93 -11.35
CA MET A 450 -0.44 -1.60 -10.70
C MET A 450 -0.81 -2.94 -11.37
N GLY A 451 -0.31 -3.21 -12.58
CA GLY A 451 -0.73 -4.34 -13.41
C GLY A 451 -1.98 -4.05 -14.26
N LEU A 452 -2.31 -2.78 -14.47
CA LEU A 452 -3.44 -2.33 -15.30
C LEU A 452 -2.97 -2.04 -16.73
N SER A 453 -3.86 -2.18 -17.71
CA SER A 453 -3.58 -2.02 -19.15
C SER A 453 -3.97 -0.63 -19.68
N ASP A 454 -3.61 -0.33 -20.93
CA ASP A 454 -4.04 0.90 -21.63
C ASP A 454 -5.56 1.09 -21.64
N LYS A 455 -6.34 0.00 -21.75
CA LYS A 455 -7.81 0.06 -21.66
C LYS A 455 -8.26 0.51 -20.28
N ASP A 456 -7.64 -0.05 -19.24
CA ASP A 456 -7.97 0.26 -17.85
C ASP A 456 -7.62 1.72 -17.53
N ILE A 457 -6.50 2.25 -18.06
CA ILE A 457 -6.14 3.69 -17.96
C ILE A 457 -7.30 4.56 -18.44
N VAL A 458 -7.71 4.40 -19.70
CA VAL A 458 -8.73 5.25 -20.32
C VAL A 458 -10.10 5.07 -19.68
N ALA A 459 -10.49 3.82 -19.38
CA ALA A 459 -11.76 3.54 -18.72
C ALA A 459 -11.82 4.23 -17.36
N LEU A 460 -10.78 4.05 -16.51
CA LEU A 460 -10.74 4.61 -15.16
C LEU A 460 -10.67 6.14 -15.14
N SER A 461 -10.03 6.76 -16.14
CA SER A 461 -10.10 8.23 -16.36
C SER A 461 -11.53 8.74 -16.53
N GLY A 462 -12.44 7.91 -17.04
CA GLY A 462 -13.87 8.22 -17.12
C GLY A 462 -14.51 8.52 -15.76
N GLY A 463 -13.86 8.17 -14.64
CA GLY A 463 -14.26 8.61 -13.31
C GLY A 463 -14.40 10.13 -13.19
N HIS A 464 -13.63 10.91 -13.95
CA HIS A 464 -13.71 12.38 -13.98
C HIS A 464 -15.07 12.93 -14.45
N THR A 465 -15.99 12.10 -14.94
CA THR A 465 -17.40 12.52 -15.12
C THR A 465 -18.04 13.03 -13.83
N LEU A 466 -17.55 12.58 -12.67
CA LEU A 466 -17.97 13.04 -11.36
C LEU A 466 -16.96 14.04 -10.78
N GLY A 467 -17.47 15.06 -10.11
CA GLY A 467 -16.69 16.02 -9.33
C GLY A 467 -16.08 17.16 -10.15
N LYS A 468 -15.23 17.91 -9.46
CA LYS A 468 -14.49 19.06 -9.99
C LYS A 468 -13.15 19.18 -9.25
N ALA A 469 -12.17 19.82 -9.89
CA ALA A 469 -10.91 20.16 -9.25
C ALA A 469 -11.01 21.46 -8.45
N HIS A 470 -10.18 21.55 -7.42
CA HIS A 470 -10.16 22.69 -6.51
C HIS A 470 -8.74 23.23 -6.31
N ALA A 471 -8.57 24.54 -6.54
CA ALA A 471 -7.26 25.16 -6.54
C ALA A 471 -6.51 24.97 -5.20
N GLU A 472 -7.21 24.95 -4.07
CA GLU A 472 -6.59 24.79 -2.75
C GLU A 472 -6.07 23.38 -2.46
N ARG A 473 -6.47 22.36 -3.25
CA ARG A 473 -6.10 20.95 -3.03
C ARG A 473 -5.08 20.49 -4.04
N SER A 474 -5.31 20.83 -5.30
CA SER A 474 -4.55 20.33 -6.45
C SER A 474 -3.88 21.42 -7.29
N GLY A 475 -4.23 22.69 -7.09
CA GLY A 475 -3.77 23.80 -7.92
C GLY A 475 -4.48 23.94 -9.27
N PHE A 476 -5.56 23.17 -9.50
CA PHE A 476 -6.44 23.28 -10.67
C PHE A 476 -7.87 23.58 -10.22
N GLU A 477 -8.65 24.25 -11.07
CA GLU A 477 -10.02 24.66 -10.73
C GLU A 477 -10.97 24.31 -11.89
N GLY A 478 -12.13 23.77 -11.57
CA GLY A 478 -13.22 23.54 -12.53
C GLY A 478 -13.67 22.09 -12.65
N ALA A 479 -14.87 21.90 -13.20
CA ALA A 479 -15.45 20.57 -13.44
C ALA A 479 -15.05 20.05 -14.82
N TRP A 480 -14.91 18.74 -15.00
CA TRP A 480 -14.68 18.15 -16.32
C TRP A 480 -15.95 18.11 -17.18
N THR A 481 -17.11 18.10 -16.54
CA THR A 481 -18.41 17.97 -17.20
C THR A 481 -19.38 19.03 -16.68
N LYS A 482 -20.46 19.27 -17.42
CA LYS A 482 -21.52 20.22 -17.04
C LYS A 482 -22.37 19.72 -15.86
N GLU A 483 -22.43 18.41 -15.66
CA GLU A 483 -23.22 17.75 -14.61
C GLU A 483 -22.30 16.92 -13.68
N PRO A 484 -21.49 17.55 -12.81
CA PRO A 484 -20.44 16.88 -12.04
C PRO A 484 -20.94 15.94 -10.92
N LEU A 485 -22.25 15.67 -10.84
CA LEU A 485 -22.86 14.71 -9.91
C LEU A 485 -23.54 13.54 -10.64
N LYS A 486 -23.32 13.42 -11.95
CA LYS A 486 -23.87 12.37 -12.79
C LYS A 486 -22.73 11.53 -13.39
N PHE A 487 -22.85 10.21 -13.24
CA PHE A 487 -21.89 9.28 -13.82
C PHE A 487 -22.40 8.82 -15.18
N ASP A 488 -21.82 9.36 -16.24
CA ASP A 488 -22.12 9.08 -17.63
C ASP A 488 -20.84 9.18 -18.50
N ASN A 489 -20.96 9.10 -19.81
CA ASN A 489 -19.80 9.20 -20.71
C ASN A 489 -19.40 10.64 -21.08
N SER A 490 -19.99 11.67 -20.44
CA SER A 490 -19.80 13.08 -20.84
C SER A 490 -18.35 13.56 -20.74
N TYR A 491 -17.55 13.00 -19.83
CA TYR A 491 -16.11 13.27 -19.78
C TYR A 491 -15.43 13.04 -21.14
N PHE A 492 -15.70 11.92 -21.81
CA PHE A 492 -15.08 11.60 -23.10
C PHE A 492 -15.65 12.45 -24.23
N VAL A 493 -16.95 12.75 -24.20
CA VAL A 493 -17.61 13.65 -25.17
C VAL A 493 -16.98 15.03 -25.09
N GLU A 494 -16.95 15.63 -23.90
CA GLU A 494 -16.39 16.97 -23.69
C GLU A 494 -14.88 16.96 -23.99
N LEU A 495 -14.15 15.88 -23.70
CA LEU A 495 -12.72 15.74 -24.02
C LEU A 495 -12.45 15.90 -25.53
N LEU A 496 -13.24 15.26 -26.40
CA LEU A 496 -13.10 15.35 -27.86
C LEU A 496 -13.45 16.72 -28.44
N GLU A 497 -14.30 17.50 -27.77
CA GLU A 497 -14.77 18.80 -28.28
C GLU A 497 -13.77 19.95 -28.05
N GLY A 498 -12.59 19.69 -27.48
CA GLY A 498 -11.56 20.72 -27.26
C GLY A 498 -11.83 21.64 -26.06
N ASP A 499 -10.97 22.63 -25.82
CA ASP A 499 -11.07 23.48 -24.62
C ASP A 499 -12.36 24.33 -24.67
N LYS A 500 -13.17 24.29 -23.60
CA LYS A 500 -14.41 25.05 -23.45
C LYS A 500 -14.37 25.90 -22.19
N GLU A 501 -14.97 27.09 -22.26
CA GLU A 501 -15.08 27.98 -21.11
C GLU A 501 -15.85 27.30 -19.95
N GLY A 502 -15.26 27.31 -18.76
CA GLY A 502 -15.85 26.74 -17.54
C GLY A 502 -15.65 25.24 -17.33
N LEU A 503 -15.06 24.51 -18.30
CA LEU A 503 -14.71 23.09 -18.14
C LEU A 503 -13.20 22.89 -18.05
N LEU A 504 -12.79 22.00 -17.14
CA LEU A 504 -11.41 21.64 -16.89
C LEU A 504 -10.95 20.52 -17.84
N LYS A 505 -9.71 20.67 -18.33
CA LYS A 505 -8.94 19.60 -18.96
C LYS A 505 -7.51 19.63 -18.47
N LEU A 506 -7.10 18.61 -17.76
CA LEU A 506 -5.73 18.45 -17.29
C LEU A 506 -4.81 18.09 -18.46
N PRO A 507 -3.49 18.35 -18.36
CA PRO A 507 -2.51 17.85 -19.32
C PRO A 507 -2.59 16.32 -19.51
N THR A 508 -2.82 15.56 -18.45
CA THR A 508 -3.08 14.10 -18.52
C THR A 508 -4.35 13.74 -19.28
N ASP A 509 -5.43 14.53 -19.19
CA ASP A 509 -6.65 14.30 -19.97
C ASP A 509 -6.36 14.52 -21.47
N LYS A 510 -5.64 15.59 -21.79
CA LYS A 510 -5.22 15.89 -23.17
C LYS A 510 -4.31 14.80 -23.74
N ALA A 511 -3.43 14.23 -22.91
CA ALA A 511 -2.56 13.13 -23.29
C ALA A 511 -3.33 11.87 -23.77
N LEU A 512 -4.57 11.65 -23.31
CA LEU A 512 -5.41 10.54 -23.79
C LEU A 512 -5.78 10.68 -25.29
N LEU A 513 -5.73 11.90 -25.83
CA LEU A 513 -6.01 12.18 -27.24
C LEU A 513 -4.76 12.13 -28.13
N GLU A 514 -3.56 12.21 -27.53
CA GLU A 514 -2.27 12.22 -28.22
C GLU A 514 -1.79 10.81 -28.59
N ASP A 515 -2.02 9.82 -27.73
CA ASP A 515 -1.67 8.43 -27.99
C ASP A 515 -2.76 7.73 -28.83
N PRO A 516 -2.41 7.13 -29.98
CA PRO A 516 -3.39 6.47 -30.85
C PRO A 516 -4.15 5.32 -30.19
N VAL A 517 -3.54 4.60 -29.24
CA VAL A 517 -4.18 3.49 -28.54
C VAL A 517 -5.19 4.04 -27.53
N PHE A 518 -4.81 5.05 -26.75
CA PHE A 518 -5.73 5.72 -25.83
C PHE A 518 -6.90 6.37 -26.56
N ARG A 519 -6.61 7.13 -27.62
CA ARG A 519 -7.60 7.86 -28.40
C ARG A 519 -8.71 6.95 -28.92
N ARG A 520 -8.37 5.74 -29.37
CA ARG A 520 -9.35 4.75 -29.83
C ARG A 520 -10.40 4.44 -28.75
N TYR A 521 -9.99 4.30 -27.50
CA TYR A 521 -10.91 4.06 -26.38
C TYR A 521 -11.70 5.33 -26.03
N VAL A 522 -11.08 6.51 -26.06
CA VAL A 522 -11.78 7.78 -25.85
C VAL A 522 -12.90 7.98 -26.86
N GLU A 523 -12.63 7.75 -28.15
CA GLU A 523 -13.62 7.85 -29.24
C GLU A 523 -14.73 6.79 -29.10
N LEU A 524 -14.38 5.57 -28.68
CA LEU A 524 -15.36 4.52 -28.39
C LEU A 524 -16.31 4.95 -27.26
N TYR A 525 -15.75 5.35 -26.11
CA TYR A 525 -16.54 5.69 -24.92
C TYR A 525 -17.37 6.95 -25.09
N ALA A 526 -16.87 7.95 -25.84
CA ALA A 526 -17.66 9.14 -26.19
C ALA A 526 -18.89 8.79 -27.05
N LYS A 527 -18.78 7.79 -27.92
CA LYS A 527 -19.87 7.36 -28.81
C LYS A 527 -20.82 6.36 -28.17
N ASP A 528 -20.31 5.53 -27.25
CA ASP A 528 -21.03 4.39 -26.68
C ASP A 528 -20.86 4.33 -25.15
N GLU A 529 -21.88 4.83 -24.44
CA GLU A 529 -21.95 4.79 -22.98
C GLU A 529 -22.05 3.36 -22.44
N ASP A 530 -22.73 2.45 -23.15
CA ASP A 530 -22.87 1.05 -22.71
C ASP A 530 -21.49 0.38 -22.71
N ALA A 531 -20.67 0.62 -23.74
CA ALA A 531 -19.29 0.15 -23.83
C ALA A 531 -18.40 0.74 -22.73
N PHE A 532 -18.50 2.05 -22.48
CA PHE A 532 -17.80 2.71 -21.37
C PHE A 532 -18.16 2.05 -20.03
N PHE A 533 -19.45 1.84 -19.77
CA PHE A 533 -19.93 1.27 -18.52
C PHE A 533 -19.45 -0.18 -18.30
N GLU A 534 -19.41 -0.99 -19.36
CA GLU A 534 -18.87 -2.35 -19.28
C GLU A 534 -17.37 -2.34 -18.92
N ASP A 535 -16.57 -1.58 -19.66
CA ASP A 535 -15.13 -1.50 -19.44
C ASP A 535 -14.77 -0.80 -18.12
N TYR A 536 -15.55 0.20 -17.69
CA TYR A 536 -15.39 0.85 -16.39
C TYR A 536 -15.67 -0.13 -15.24
N ALA A 537 -16.72 -0.93 -15.34
CA ALA A 537 -17.04 -1.91 -14.29
C ALA A 537 -15.96 -2.99 -14.16
N GLU A 538 -15.42 -3.47 -15.30
CA GLU A 538 -14.31 -4.41 -15.32
C GLU A 538 -13.04 -3.79 -14.70
N SER A 539 -12.68 -2.58 -15.13
CA SER A 539 -11.46 -1.89 -14.71
C SER A 539 -11.51 -1.46 -13.24
N HIS A 540 -12.65 -0.95 -12.77
CA HIS A 540 -12.87 -0.60 -11.37
C HIS A 540 -12.78 -1.84 -10.49
N LYS A 541 -13.35 -2.97 -10.92
CA LYS A 541 -13.21 -4.23 -10.18
C LYS A 541 -11.74 -4.63 -10.06
N LYS A 542 -10.98 -4.64 -11.17
CA LYS A 542 -9.54 -4.94 -11.14
C LYS A 542 -8.80 -4.04 -10.16
N LEU A 543 -9.03 -2.73 -10.22
CA LEU A 543 -8.47 -1.76 -9.30
C LEU A 543 -8.79 -2.10 -7.83
N SER A 544 -10.06 -2.39 -7.53
CA SER A 544 -10.50 -2.70 -6.16
C SER A 544 -9.95 -4.03 -5.63
N GLU A 545 -9.49 -4.92 -6.51
CA GLU A 545 -8.92 -6.25 -6.19
C GLU A 545 -7.38 -6.27 -6.27
N LEU A 546 -6.72 -5.12 -6.51
CA LEU A 546 -5.26 -5.03 -6.53
C LEU A 546 -4.67 -5.52 -5.20
N GLY A 547 -3.77 -6.50 -5.25
CA GLY A 547 -3.18 -7.10 -4.05
C GLY A 547 -4.17 -7.87 -3.14
N PHE A 548 -5.43 -8.04 -3.56
CA PHE A 548 -6.46 -8.76 -2.82
C PHE A 548 -6.86 -10.02 -3.58
N THR A 549 -6.66 -11.18 -2.96
CA THR A 549 -7.18 -12.47 -3.44
C THR A 549 -8.39 -12.87 -2.59
N PRO A 550 -9.62 -12.88 -3.15
CA PRO A 550 -10.80 -13.35 -2.42
C PRO A 550 -10.60 -14.80 -1.99
N SER A 551 -10.92 -15.12 -0.74
CA SER A 551 -10.99 -16.50 -0.28
C SER A 551 -12.09 -17.22 -1.07
N SER A 552 -11.73 -18.28 -1.80
CA SER A 552 -12.67 -19.05 -2.60
C SER A 552 -13.79 -19.58 -1.70
N SER A 553 -14.98 -19.04 -1.85
CA SER A 553 -16.19 -19.70 -1.37
C SER A 553 -16.31 -21.04 -2.11
N SER A 554 -16.63 -22.08 -1.34
CA SER A 554 -16.95 -23.42 -1.83
C SER A 554 -17.83 -23.36 -3.07
N SER A 555 -17.40 -24.10 -4.09
CA SER A 555 -18.05 -24.40 -5.36
C SER A 555 -19.58 -24.32 -5.30
N ALA A 556 -20.16 -23.31 -5.94
CA ALA A 556 -21.51 -23.46 -6.50
C ALA A 556 -21.36 -24.35 -7.75
N ASN A 557 -22.08 -25.47 -7.75
CA ASN A 557 -22.04 -26.52 -8.77
C ASN A 557 -22.09 -25.95 -10.20
N LYS A 558 -21.10 -26.32 -11.03
CA LYS A 558 -21.25 -26.32 -12.49
C LYS A 558 -22.12 -27.51 -12.86
N ALA A 559 -23.38 -27.26 -13.20
CA ALA A 559 -24.20 -28.20 -13.96
C ALA A 559 -23.98 -27.95 -15.46
N GLU A 560 -23.86 -29.05 -16.20
CA GLU A 560 -23.58 -29.14 -17.64
C GLU A 560 -24.60 -28.40 -18.53
N ALA A 561 -24.08 -27.93 -19.66
CA ALA A 561 -24.81 -27.19 -20.67
C ALA A 561 -25.70 -28.10 -21.52
N THR A 562 -26.95 -27.67 -21.76
CA THR A 562 -27.77 -28.13 -22.89
C THR A 562 -28.36 -26.91 -23.61
N SER A 563 -28.48 -27.00 -24.94
CA SER A 563 -28.52 -25.91 -25.91
C SER A 563 -29.79 -25.04 -25.94
N THR A 564 -30.54 -24.96 -24.85
CA THR A 564 -31.71 -24.06 -24.69
C THR A 564 -31.41 -22.89 -23.74
N ILE A 565 -30.24 -22.90 -23.09
CA ILE A 565 -29.78 -21.88 -22.12
C ILE A 565 -28.90 -20.81 -22.81
N LEU A 566 -29.41 -20.18 -23.88
CA LEU A 566 -28.80 -18.95 -24.43
C LEU A 566 -29.63 -17.70 -24.12
N ALA A 567 -30.93 -17.84 -23.83
CA ALA A 567 -31.79 -16.73 -23.42
C ALA A 567 -31.83 -16.48 -21.89
N GLN A 568 -31.55 -17.50 -21.07
CA GLN A 568 -31.58 -17.39 -19.59
C GLN A 568 -30.24 -17.02 -18.95
N ARG A 569 -29.18 -16.78 -19.73
CA ARG A 569 -27.85 -16.42 -19.22
C ARG A 569 -27.79 -15.02 -18.58
N ARG A 570 -28.92 -14.30 -18.49
CA ARG A 570 -28.97 -12.96 -17.89
C ARG A 570 -29.18 -12.90 -16.39
N LEU A 571 -29.71 -13.90 -15.68
CA LEU A 571 -29.93 -13.76 -14.22
C LEU A 571 -30.03 -15.10 -13.44
N PRO A 572 -28.95 -15.62 -12.85
CA PRO A 572 -29.03 -16.36 -11.59
C PRO A 572 -28.35 -15.56 -10.47
N GLY A 573 -29.13 -15.19 -9.44
CA GLY A 573 -28.60 -14.61 -8.19
C GLY A 573 -28.85 -13.12 -7.94
N ARG A 574 -29.61 -12.41 -8.80
CA ARG A 574 -29.90 -10.99 -8.56
C ARG A 574 -31.08 -10.80 -7.61
N THR A 575 -30.89 -9.95 -6.62
CA THR A 575 -31.93 -9.42 -5.73
C THR A 575 -32.89 -8.52 -6.51
N ASP A 576 -34.15 -8.40 -6.08
CA ASP A 576 -35.16 -7.54 -6.73
C ASP A 576 -34.70 -6.09 -6.96
N ASN A 577 -33.80 -5.59 -6.09
CA ASN A 577 -33.24 -4.25 -6.21
C ASN A 577 -32.26 -4.10 -7.38
N GLU A 578 -31.48 -5.14 -7.69
CA GLU A 578 -30.54 -5.11 -8.82
C GLU A 578 -31.28 -5.19 -10.16
N ILE A 579 -32.41 -5.91 -10.20
CA ILE A 579 -33.31 -5.95 -11.35
C ILE A 579 -33.99 -4.59 -11.54
N LYS A 580 -34.52 -3.98 -10.46
CA LYS A 580 -35.11 -2.63 -10.50
C LYS A 580 -34.10 -1.57 -10.93
N ASN A 581 -32.87 -1.64 -10.43
CA ASN A 581 -31.82 -0.70 -10.82
C ASN A 581 -31.47 -0.86 -12.30
N TYR A 582 -31.23 -2.08 -12.80
CA TYR A 582 -30.93 -2.31 -14.22
C TYR A 582 -32.10 -1.88 -15.14
N TRP A 583 -33.34 -2.10 -14.70
CA TRP A 583 -34.51 -1.58 -15.40
C TRP A 583 -34.49 -0.05 -15.46
N ASN A 584 -34.27 0.62 -14.33
CA ASN A 584 -34.33 2.09 -14.24
C ASN A 584 -33.13 2.79 -14.90
N THR A 585 -31.93 2.22 -14.83
CA THR A 585 -30.71 2.84 -15.39
C THR A 585 -30.51 2.53 -16.86
N HIS A 586 -30.87 1.32 -17.29
CA HIS A 586 -30.47 0.81 -18.60
C HIS A 586 -31.67 0.65 -19.54
N ILE A 587 -32.65 -0.18 -19.17
CA ILE A 587 -33.78 -0.48 -20.07
C ILE A 587 -34.70 0.72 -20.24
N ARG A 588 -35.04 1.42 -19.15
CA ARG A 588 -35.92 2.58 -19.15
C ARG A 588 -35.34 3.74 -19.97
N ARG A 589 -34.05 4.05 -19.81
CA ARG A 589 -33.36 5.07 -20.62
C ARG A 589 -33.25 4.67 -22.09
N LYS A 590 -32.98 3.39 -22.38
CA LYS A 590 -32.91 2.88 -23.76
C LYS A 590 -34.25 2.93 -24.48
N LEU A 591 -35.35 2.74 -23.77
CA LEU A 591 -36.69 2.94 -24.32
C LEU A 591 -36.96 4.44 -24.57
N LEU A 592 -36.70 5.31 -23.60
CA LEU A 592 -36.91 6.75 -23.74
C LEU A 592 -36.06 7.41 -24.84
N SER A 593 -34.77 7.04 -24.94
CA SER A 593 -33.87 7.52 -26.01
C SER A 593 -34.28 7.06 -27.40
N ARG A 594 -35.01 5.93 -27.50
CA ARG A 594 -35.64 5.46 -28.73
C ARG A 594 -37.04 6.05 -28.94
N GLY A 595 -37.42 7.02 -28.12
CA GLY A 595 -38.72 7.66 -28.15
C GLY A 595 -39.84 6.70 -27.82
N VAL A 596 -39.65 5.72 -26.93
CA VAL A 596 -40.68 4.78 -26.47
C VAL A 596 -40.91 4.97 -24.96
N ASP A 597 -42.17 5.19 -24.57
CA ASP A 597 -42.58 5.32 -23.18
C ASP A 597 -42.39 3.96 -22.46
N PRO A 598 -41.60 3.90 -21.38
CA PRO A 598 -41.31 2.64 -20.69
C PRO A 598 -42.46 2.01 -19.92
N ALA A 599 -43.54 2.74 -19.65
CA ALA A 599 -44.73 2.26 -18.96
C ALA A 599 -45.82 1.83 -19.94
N THR A 600 -45.95 2.52 -21.08
CA THR A 600 -47.00 2.26 -22.07
C THR A 600 -46.52 1.56 -23.33
N HIS A 601 -45.19 1.45 -23.51
CA HIS A 601 -44.52 0.92 -24.71
C HIS A 601 -44.94 1.61 -26.02
N ARG A 602 -45.39 2.86 -25.95
CA ARG A 602 -45.81 3.67 -27.11
C ARG A 602 -44.78 4.73 -27.47
N PRO A 603 -44.72 5.19 -28.74
CA PRO A 603 -43.86 6.31 -29.11
C PRO A 603 -44.16 7.60 -28.32
N VAL A 604 -43.11 8.30 -27.88
CA VAL A 604 -43.16 9.51 -27.02
C VAL A 604 -43.54 10.77 -27.82
N HIS A 605 -43.52 10.70 -29.15
CA HIS A 605 -43.99 11.76 -30.04
C HIS A 605 -45.04 11.25 -31.02
N GLU A 606 -46.30 11.29 -30.60
CA GLU A 606 -47.43 11.54 -31.50
C GLU A 606 -48.14 12.79 -30.99
N SER A 607 -48.06 13.88 -31.75
CA SER A 607 -48.90 15.05 -31.53
C SER A 607 -49.74 15.37 -32.76
N ALA A 608 -51.05 15.49 -32.50
CA ALA A 608 -52.15 16.07 -33.28
C ALA A 608 -52.84 15.10 -34.28
N SER A 609 -54.18 14.94 -34.31
CA SER A 609 -55.21 15.98 -34.25
C SER A 609 -56.64 15.43 -34.06
N ALA A 610 -57.51 16.28 -33.48
CA ALA A 610 -58.98 16.40 -33.60
C ALA A 610 -59.93 15.19 -33.42
N ALA A 611 -60.76 15.21 -32.35
CA ALA A 611 -62.22 15.41 -32.43
C ALA A 611 -62.97 15.24 -31.08
N ASN A 612 -63.64 16.32 -30.66
CA ASN A 612 -64.96 16.45 -30.01
C ASN A 612 -65.40 15.69 -28.73
N ILE A 613 -65.60 16.51 -27.67
CA ILE A 613 -66.82 16.68 -26.82
C ILE A 613 -67.36 15.47 -26.02
N SER A 614 -67.35 15.53 -24.67
CA SER A 614 -68.55 15.77 -23.83
C SER A 614 -68.29 15.58 -22.31
N PHE A 615 -69.11 16.28 -21.52
CA PHE A 615 -69.10 16.58 -20.08
C PHE A 615 -69.44 15.44 -19.09
N GLY A 616 -69.01 15.62 -17.83
CA GLY A 616 -69.72 15.16 -16.61
C GLY A 616 -68.79 14.66 -15.48
N LYS A 617 -68.35 15.54 -14.54
CA LYS A 617 -68.68 15.61 -13.08
C LYS A 617 -68.50 14.28 -12.31
N GLU A 618 -67.93 14.15 -11.12
CA GLU A 618 -67.59 14.97 -9.93
C GLU A 618 -66.87 13.94 -8.98
N GLU A 619 -65.79 14.16 -8.25
CA GLU A 619 -65.59 14.86 -6.95
C GLU A 619 -64.11 14.58 -6.52
N GLU A 620 -63.26 15.57 -6.33
CA GLU A 620 -62.85 16.21 -5.05
C GLU A 620 -62.06 15.35 -4.03
N LYS A 621 -60.74 15.66 -3.87
CA LYS A 621 -60.28 16.56 -2.78
C LYS A 621 -58.81 16.94 -2.92
N VAL A 622 -58.59 18.19 -3.32
CA VAL A 622 -57.43 19.01 -2.92
C VAL A 622 -58.03 20.22 -2.22
N ILE A 623 -57.54 20.56 -1.02
CA ILE A 623 -57.67 21.90 -0.46
C ILE A 623 -56.28 22.31 0.04
N GLY A 624 -55.63 23.20 -0.73
CA GLY A 624 -54.60 24.12 -0.24
C GLY A 624 -55.27 25.17 0.66
N PHE A 625 -54.60 26.02 1.42
CA PHE A 625 -53.56 26.99 1.08
C PHE A 625 -53.49 27.87 2.35
N MET A 626 -52.39 28.58 2.60
CA MET A 626 -52.40 30.03 2.84
C MET A 626 -51.02 30.48 3.34
N GLN A 627 -50.57 31.59 2.74
CA GLN A 627 -49.48 32.43 3.19
C GLN A 627 -49.93 33.28 4.39
N ALA A 628 -48.99 33.61 5.27
CA ALA A 628 -48.96 34.85 6.03
C ALA A 628 -47.52 35.13 6.53
N GLU A 629 -47.01 36.33 6.22
CA GLU A 629 -45.95 37.07 6.94
C GLU A 629 -46.49 37.41 8.36
N GLU A 630 -45.75 37.75 9.43
CA GLU A 630 -44.42 38.28 9.68
C GLU A 630 -44.19 38.19 11.22
N ALA A 631 -42.97 37.96 11.72
CA ALA A 631 -42.42 38.55 12.95
C ALA A 631 -41.06 37.95 13.34
N ARG A 632 -40.03 38.82 13.39
CA ARG A 632 -38.67 38.53 13.86
C ARG A 632 -38.63 38.08 15.32
N SER A 633 -37.80 37.08 15.59
CA SER A 633 -37.11 36.90 16.87
C SER A 633 -35.81 36.14 16.62
N ASN A 634 -34.70 36.75 17.03
CA ASN A 634 -33.33 36.29 16.86
C ASN A 634 -33.08 34.93 17.54
N GLN A 635 -32.57 33.96 16.79
CA GLN A 635 -31.60 32.98 17.28
C GLN A 635 -30.93 32.30 16.06
N GLU A 636 -29.77 32.83 15.68
CA GLU A 636 -28.88 32.19 14.71
C GLU A 636 -28.43 30.83 15.26
N THR A 637 -28.98 29.77 14.69
CA THR A 637 -28.38 28.44 14.72
C THR A 637 -27.62 28.26 13.40
N PRO A 638 -26.32 27.91 13.43
CA PRO A 638 -25.53 27.87 12.21
C PRO A 638 -26.03 26.73 11.31
N ARG A 639 -26.64 27.10 10.18
CA ARG A 639 -26.84 26.22 9.03
C ARG A 639 -25.48 25.68 8.61
N LEU A 640 -25.21 24.42 8.90
CA LEU A 640 -24.08 23.68 8.34
C LEU A 640 -24.27 23.58 6.81
N ARG A 641 -23.71 24.55 6.08
CA ARG A 641 -23.47 24.44 4.64
C ARG A 641 -22.46 23.31 4.43
N CYS A 642 -22.89 22.25 3.75
CA CYS A 642 -22.04 21.17 3.31
C CYS A 642 -21.09 21.71 2.21
N PRO A 643 -19.76 21.58 2.35
CA PRO A 643 -18.82 22.01 1.31
C PRO A 643 -18.79 20.99 0.17
N ASP A 644 -18.75 21.46 -1.08
CA ASP A 644 -18.62 20.68 -2.33
C ASP A 644 -17.52 19.60 -2.22
N LEU A 645 -17.85 18.39 -2.66
CA LEU A 645 -17.10 17.15 -2.40
C LEU A 645 -16.48 16.64 -3.71
N ASN A 646 -15.15 16.67 -3.78
CA ASN A 646 -14.35 16.47 -5.00
C ASN A 646 -14.06 15.01 -5.28
N LEU A 647 -14.15 14.62 -6.55
CA LEU A 647 -13.42 13.50 -7.12
C LEU A 647 -12.23 14.05 -7.90
N GLU A 648 -11.02 13.79 -7.41
CA GLU A 648 -9.79 14.07 -8.11
C GLU A 648 -9.00 12.77 -8.06
N LEU A 649 -8.98 12.02 -9.15
CA LEU A 649 -7.99 10.97 -9.30
C LEU A 649 -6.69 11.69 -9.65
N CYS A 650 -5.84 11.83 -8.62
CA CYS A 650 -4.41 12.15 -8.71
C CYS A 650 -4.04 13.62 -8.98
N ILE A 651 -3.60 14.38 -7.95
CA ILE A 651 -2.67 15.54 -8.07
C ILE A 651 -1.85 15.73 -6.78
N SER A 652 -0.55 15.38 -6.76
CA SER A 652 0.43 15.94 -5.79
C SER A 652 1.03 17.24 -6.36
N PRO A 653 1.32 18.26 -5.52
CA PRO A 653 2.10 19.42 -5.96
C PRO A 653 3.56 19.03 -6.28
N PRO A 654 4.26 19.80 -7.16
CA PRO A 654 5.64 19.52 -7.54
C PRO A 654 6.58 19.67 -6.34
N SER A 655 7.46 18.69 -6.11
CA SER A 655 8.59 18.83 -5.20
C SER A 655 9.66 19.67 -5.89
N ASN A 656 9.72 20.97 -5.59
CA ASN A 656 10.86 21.79 -5.99
C ASN A 656 12.05 21.48 -5.07
N GLN A 657 13.18 21.15 -5.68
CA GLN A 657 14.51 21.19 -5.09
C GLN A 657 15.12 22.58 -5.32
N ASP A 658 15.76 23.11 -4.26
CA ASP A 658 16.62 24.31 -4.13
C ASP A 658 15.94 25.69 -4.35
N GLU A 659 16.06 26.70 -3.46
CA GLU A 659 17.27 27.28 -2.85
C GLU A 659 17.00 28.08 -1.54
N ASP A 660 18.07 28.15 -0.74
CA ASP A 660 18.55 29.18 0.20
C ASP A 660 17.96 29.48 1.60
N LEU A 661 18.79 29.04 2.57
CA LEU A 661 19.10 29.52 3.92
C LEU A 661 18.54 30.90 4.35
N LYS A 662 17.90 30.92 5.53
CA LYS A 662 18.32 31.80 6.65
C LYS A 662 17.78 31.36 8.03
N MET A 663 18.67 31.51 9.00
CA MET A 663 18.64 31.20 10.43
C MET A 663 17.44 31.75 11.23
N GLY A 664 16.93 31.02 12.24
CA GLY A 664 16.13 31.64 13.31
C GLY A 664 15.34 30.74 14.28
N ARG A 665 15.98 30.32 15.38
CA ARG A 665 15.52 30.04 16.77
C ARG A 665 14.10 29.51 17.07
N SER A 666 14.06 28.49 17.94
CA SER A 666 12.87 27.77 18.45
C SER A 666 11.90 28.66 19.26
N LEU A 667 10.63 28.65 18.87
CA LEU A 667 9.50 29.12 19.67
C LEU A 667 9.21 28.15 20.83
N CYS A 668 8.70 28.64 21.96
CA CYS A 668 8.23 27.78 23.03
C CYS A 668 6.84 27.17 22.69
N PHE A 669 6.55 26.02 23.30
CA PHE A 669 5.39 25.18 23.01
C PHE A 669 4.03 25.90 23.03
N SER A 670 3.86 26.91 23.90
CA SER A 670 2.59 27.64 24.01
C SER A 670 2.35 28.63 22.86
N CYS A 671 3.42 29.18 22.25
CA CYS A 671 3.32 30.13 21.13
C CYS A 671 3.15 29.43 19.78
N SER A 672 3.65 28.19 19.63
CA SER A 672 3.39 27.35 18.45
C SER A 672 1.93 26.92 18.31
N LEU A 673 1.12 27.10 19.36
CA LEU A 673 -0.30 26.73 19.40
C LEU A 673 -1.26 27.93 19.28
N GLY A 674 -0.74 29.14 19.01
CA GLY A 674 -1.58 30.32 18.69
C GLY A 674 -2.34 30.97 19.85
N LEU A 675 -2.03 30.60 21.11
CA LEU A 675 -2.72 31.14 22.29
C LEU A 675 -2.03 32.43 22.78
N LYS A 676 -2.79 33.53 22.90
CA LYS A 676 -2.26 34.82 23.41
C LYS A 676 -2.27 34.89 24.95
N LYS A 677 -1.10 35.18 25.52
CA LYS A 677 -0.80 35.73 26.86
C LYS A 677 -1.26 34.90 28.08
N SER A 678 -0.41 33.98 28.54
CA SER A 678 -0.35 33.59 29.96
C SER A 678 0.86 34.26 30.64
N LYS A 679 0.80 34.43 31.96
CA LYS A 679 1.77 35.21 32.76
C LYS A 679 3.18 34.58 32.85
N ASP A 680 3.41 33.42 32.26
CA ASP A 680 4.67 32.67 32.33
C ASP A 680 5.44 32.63 30.99
N CYS A 681 5.09 33.49 30.03
CA CYS A 681 5.83 33.59 28.77
C CYS A 681 7.11 34.43 28.94
N THR A 682 8.27 33.81 28.72
CA THR A 682 9.60 34.46 28.78
C THR A 682 10.12 34.96 27.43
N CYS A 683 9.28 34.95 26.39
CA CYS A 683 9.63 35.47 25.07
C CYS A 683 9.56 37.02 25.10
N ASN A 684 10.70 37.70 25.29
CA ASN A 684 10.77 39.17 25.27
C ASN A 684 10.30 39.74 23.92
N GLY A 685 9.46 40.79 23.91
CA GLY A 685 8.97 41.41 22.68
C GLY A 685 8.71 42.92 22.79
N PHE A 686 8.76 43.62 21.65
CA PHE A 686 7.94 44.79 21.22
C PHE A 686 8.39 45.22 19.79
N LEU A 687 7.59 45.10 18.71
CA LEU A 687 6.69 46.09 18.04
C LEU A 687 7.38 47.44 17.72
N GLY A 688 7.33 48.05 16.53
CA GLY A 688 6.63 47.83 15.26
C GLY A 688 6.92 48.97 14.26
N LEU A 689 6.49 48.78 12.99
CA LEU A 689 6.08 49.75 11.94
C LEU A 689 6.82 51.11 11.79
N GLU A 690 7.42 51.37 10.61
CA GLU A 690 6.87 52.27 9.56
C GLU A 690 7.86 52.54 8.39
N MET A 691 7.30 52.58 7.18
CA MET A 691 7.64 53.41 6.01
C MET A 691 9.10 53.74 5.61
N GLY A 692 9.39 53.43 4.33
CA GLY A 692 9.81 54.47 3.38
C GLY A 692 11.29 54.56 2.99
N LEU A 693 11.52 54.34 1.69
CA LEU A 693 12.49 55.00 0.79
C LEU A 693 14.00 55.07 1.13
N LEU A 694 14.77 54.59 0.14
CA LEU A 694 16.01 55.14 -0.43
C LEU A 694 17.28 55.31 0.45
N ASP A 695 18.24 54.44 0.13
CA ASP A 695 19.54 54.78 -0.47
C ASP A 695 20.71 55.32 0.38
N TYR A 696 21.90 54.89 -0.07
CA TYR A 696 23.26 55.37 0.15
C TYR A 696 23.99 55.17 1.50
N ARG A 697 25.02 54.31 1.40
CA ARG A 697 26.44 54.51 1.76
C ARG A 697 26.87 54.68 3.23
N SER A 698 27.72 53.72 3.60
CA SER A 698 29.13 53.87 3.99
C SER A 698 29.52 54.19 5.44
N LEU A 699 30.54 53.43 5.87
CA LEU A 699 31.63 53.71 6.82
C LEU A 699 31.26 53.67 8.31
N GLU A 700 31.67 52.61 9.01
CA GLU A 700 32.95 52.53 9.75
C GLU A 700 33.08 53.59 10.86
N MET A 701 33.09 53.14 12.12
CA MET A 701 34.35 52.99 12.87
C MET A 701 34.11 52.43 14.27
N LYS A 702 35.00 51.50 14.63
CA LYS A 702 35.34 50.90 15.94
C LYS A 702 34.54 49.69 16.42
#